data_AF-S3HYJ2-F1
#
_entry.id   AF-S3HYJ2-F1
#
_cell.length_a   1.000
_cell.length_b   1.000
_cell.length_c   1.000
_cell.angle_alpha   90.00
_cell.angle_beta   90.00
_cell.angle_gamma   90.00
#
_symmetry.space_group_name_H-M   'P 1'
#
loop_
_entity.id
_entity.type
_entity.pdbx_description
1 polymer ?
#
loop_
_entity_poly.entity_id
_entity_poly.type
_entity_poly.pdbx_seq_one_letter_code
_entity_poly.pdbx_strand_id
1 'polypeptide(L)'
;MLSSFDFRDWLLAHDPALSRLRIASRVTLTMALSFGALLAIHHLLFPLPAAAYGLGIVLSIEGGVAVKDKGGASQLVTRLLGCVASVCVVGLAAVLETNRYVSDAAFLLIIFLASAGRVFGPRGHAVGMFAFTSYFLGAYFRPHIADLPLIAIGPVAPALIGHAVRSLVLPDDWRRDLLRSLESVRGRINQILFKIAALASVGRMADKDAQELRQLEERLKEVVLMAEGFIPRPPAGVFEGTEPAAVLAIRLFDAHLAAESVIVLSSQSLPPFPLVHAIIDGSPPPTMLETLDELEAETSQALIRLGEARALLAETIEMGYATGFAEVAAVTDEVSAPAKIDFSLNNPLIRSALQVTLASAIAMTFGLMISRERWFWAVLASFLVFTNTNSRGDTAMKALQRSLGTLLGIAMGLVLATVLTAHVVAALAVTTITIFLAFYFLQTSYATMTFFVSIALCLVYGMMGSLTVDLLLLRIEETMLGAAAGTFVAFVVLPSRTRGALDMAVGKWFSALEELLGAAGAKNATDSLIAFSQKLDAAYRDLATAARPFGTSWSIVTKPGHIRQTLAIFLAATYWARVMARDQEAAASDVESPKLIDAELQRVTLLAKRQSECFFVDRKTGGTPGRRLPLSRAGSRLGLEMIGSTLERLYAGA
;
A
#
# COMPACT_ATOMS: atom_id res chain seq x y z
N MET A 1 25.02 14.61 -27.16
CA MET A 1 23.56 14.45 -27.30
C MET A 1 23.04 13.94 -25.97
N LEU A 2 22.54 14.85 -25.13
CA LEU A 2 21.95 14.52 -23.84
C LEU A 2 20.69 13.69 -24.11
N SER A 3 20.67 12.48 -23.55
CA SER A 3 19.59 11.52 -23.61
C SER A 3 18.24 12.22 -23.45
N SER A 4 17.31 11.96 -24.37
CA SER A 4 15.90 12.23 -24.11
C SER A 4 15.55 11.54 -22.80
N PHE A 5 15.47 12.33 -21.72
CA PHE A 5 14.89 11.89 -20.47
C PHE A 5 13.43 11.64 -20.83
N ASP A 6 13.11 10.41 -21.21
CA ASP A 6 11.76 10.07 -21.63
C ASP A 6 10.92 10.10 -20.35
N PHE A 7 10.29 11.24 -20.10
CA PHE A 7 9.50 11.50 -18.90
C PHE A 7 8.46 10.39 -18.69
N ARG A 8 7.98 9.80 -19.79
CA ARG A 8 7.12 8.63 -19.80
C ARG A 8 7.78 7.42 -19.15
N ASP A 9 9.03 7.11 -19.48
CA ASP A 9 9.76 5.98 -18.90
C ASP A 9 10.07 6.21 -17.42
N TRP A 10 10.41 7.45 -17.03
CA TRP A 10 10.57 7.81 -15.62
C TRP A 10 9.26 7.66 -14.84
N LEU A 11 8.15 8.12 -15.41
CA LEU A 11 6.82 8.03 -14.80
C LEU A 11 6.36 6.58 -14.67
N LEU A 12 6.51 5.76 -15.71
CA LEU A 12 6.17 4.34 -15.69
C LEU A 12 7.10 3.51 -14.79
N ALA A 13 8.31 4.00 -14.52
CA ALA A 13 9.20 3.37 -13.54
C ALA A 13 8.73 3.63 -12.09
N HIS A 14 8.22 4.84 -11.77
CA HIS A 14 7.82 5.20 -10.41
C HIS A 14 6.33 4.93 -10.11
N ASP A 15 5.48 4.91 -11.14
CA ASP A 15 4.04 4.63 -11.06
C ASP A 15 3.57 3.82 -12.29
N PRO A 16 3.89 2.51 -12.36
CA PRO A 16 3.71 1.69 -13.56
C PRO A 16 2.25 1.60 -14.06
N ALA A 17 1.26 1.61 -13.17
CA ALA A 17 -0.16 1.64 -13.55
C ALA A 17 -0.78 3.05 -13.53
N LEU A 18 0.04 4.08 -13.32
CA LEU A 18 -0.39 5.48 -13.20
C LEU A 18 -1.47 5.66 -12.13
N SER A 19 -1.46 4.83 -11.08
CA SER A 19 -2.52 4.79 -10.08
C SER A 19 -2.44 6.02 -9.18
N ARG A 20 -1.23 6.44 -8.81
CA ARG A 20 -0.99 7.65 -8.01
C ARG A 20 -1.28 8.89 -8.84
N LEU A 21 -0.83 8.91 -10.09
CA LEU A 21 -1.13 9.97 -11.05
C LEU A 21 -2.66 10.16 -11.20
N ARG A 22 -3.40 9.07 -11.33
CA ARG A 22 -4.85 9.10 -11.50
C ARG A 22 -5.56 9.60 -10.25
N ILE A 23 -5.16 9.15 -9.06
CA ILE A 23 -5.73 9.64 -7.79
C ILE A 23 -5.48 11.14 -7.65
N ALA A 24 -4.23 11.59 -7.86
CA ALA A 24 -3.86 13.00 -7.78
C ALA A 24 -4.65 13.87 -8.78
N SER A 25 -4.74 13.41 -10.03
CA SER A 25 -5.48 14.10 -11.10
C SER A 25 -6.97 14.18 -10.76
N ARG A 26 -7.58 13.10 -10.29
CA ARG A 26 -9.01 13.08 -9.92
C ARG A 26 -9.32 14.05 -8.80
N VAL A 27 -8.55 14.02 -7.71
CA VAL A 27 -8.79 14.89 -6.56
C VAL A 27 -8.63 16.35 -6.97
N THR A 28 -7.55 16.67 -7.69
CA THR A 28 -7.27 18.04 -8.16
C THR A 28 -8.33 18.53 -9.13
N LEU A 29 -8.73 17.72 -10.10
CA LEU A 29 -9.76 18.07 -11.07
C LEU A 29 -11.14 18.22 -10.41
N THR A 30 -11.49 17.32 -9.49
CA THR A 30 -12.74 17.40 -8.72
C THR A 30 -12.79 18.69 -7.92
N MET A 31 -11.70 19.03 -7.23
CA MET A 31 -11.61 20.26 -6.45
C MET A 31 -11.70 21.51 -7.33
N ALA A 32 -10.98 21.55 -8.45
CA ALA A 32 -11.02 22.68 -9.39
C ALA A 32 -12.41 22.88 -10.02
N LEU A 33 -13.04 21.79 -10.49
CA LEU A 33 -14.39 21.83 -11.07
C LEU A 33 -15.44 22.17 -10.01
N SER A 34 -15.32 21.65 -8.79
CA SER A 34 -16.27 21.95 -7.70
C SER A 34 -16.16 23.41 -7.28
N PHE A 35 -14.94 23.93 -7.12
CA PHE A 35 -14.75 25.33 -6.80
C PHE A 35 -15.27 26.25 -7.92
N GLY A 36 -14.99 25.92 -9.18
CA GLY A 36 -15.53 26.64 -10.34
C GLY A 36 -17.06 26.60 -10.41
N ALA A 37 -17.68 25.45 -10.12
CA ALA A 37 -19.13 25.32 -10.08
C ALA A 37 -19.75 26.15 -8.94
N LEU A 38 -19.15 26.16 -7.75
CA LEU A 38 -19.60 27.00 -6.64
C LEU A 38 -19.47 28.48 -6.96
N LEU A 39 -18.37 28.91 -7.60
CA LEU A 39 -18.22 30.29 -8.09
C LEU A 39 -19.27 30.64 -9.13
N ALA A 40 -19.55 29.75 -10.09
CA ALA A 40 -20.58 29.97 -11.09
C ALA A 40 -21.97 30.12 -10.45
N ILE A 41 -22.32 29.27 -9.49
CA ILE A 41 -23.58 29.39 -8.72
C ILE A 41 -23.64 30.72 -7.96
N HIS A 42 -22.54 31.11 -7.31
CA HIS A 42 -22.47 32.36 -6.56
C HIS A 42 -22.69 33.59 -7.42
N HIS A 43 -22.09 33.62 -8.62
CA HIS A 43 -22.19 34.77 -9.52
C HIS A 43 -23.46 34.78 -10.38
N LEU A 44 -23.99 33.62 -10.76
CA LEU A 44 -25.12 33.51 -11.70
C LEU A 44 -26.48 33.33 -11.02
N LEU A 45 -26.53 32.75 -9.82
CA LEU A 45 -27.79 32.39 -9.15
C LEU A 45 -27.99 33.19 -7.86
N PHE A 46 -27.17 32.94 -6.84
CA PHE A 46 -27.30 33.59 -5.53
C PHE A 46 -25.99 33.48 -4.74
N PRO A 47 -25.66 34.48 -3.88
CA PRO A 47 -24.42 34.49 -3.14
C PRO A 47 -24.35 33.32 -2.15
N LEU A 48 -23.37 32.44 -2.35
CA LEU A 48 -23.07 31.34 -1.43
C LEU A 48 -22.26 31.79 -0.21
N PRO A 49 -22.58 31.30 1.00
CA PRO A 49 -21.77 31.51 2.21
C PRO A 49 -20.37 30.91 2.10
N ALA A 50 -19.38 31.50 2.79
CA ALA A 50 -18.01 31.00 2.82
C ALA A 50 -17.90 29.53 3.26
N ALA A 51 -18.77 29.09 4.18
CA ALA A 51 -18.85 27.71 4.64
C ALA A 51 -19.13 26.71 3.50
N ALA A 52 -19.90 27.09 2.48
CA ALA A 52 -20.18 26.24 1.32
C ALA A 52 -18.90 25.94 0.52
N TYR A 53 -18.04 26.95 0.33
CA TYR A 53 -16.74 26.78 -0.34
C TYR A 53 -15.77 25.93 0.47
N GLY A 54 -15.68 26.17 1.78
CA GLY A 54 -14.83 25.38 2.69
C GLY A 54 -15.20 23.90 2.67
N LEU A 55 -16.50 23.60 2.76
CA LEU A 55 -17.01 22.23 2.61
C LEU A 55 -16.78 21.69 1.19
N GLY A 56 -16.98 22.49 0.15
CA GLY A 56 -16.75 22.09 -1.24
C GLY A 56 -15.32 21.59 -1.49
N ILE A 57 -14.33 22.33 -1.00
CA ILE A 57 -12.91 21.97 -1.14
C ILE A 57 -12.61 20.70 -0.34
N VAL A 58 -13.01 20.66 0.94
CA VAL A 58 -12.70 19.52 1.82
C VAL A 58 -13.39 18.24 1.35
N LEU A 59 -14.65 18.29 0.94
CA LEU A 59 -15.37 17.10 0.47
C LEU A 59 -14.89 16.63 -0.90
N SER A 60 -14.33 17.52 -1.73
CA SER A 60 -13.62 17.11 -2.95
C SER A 60 -12.43 16.20 -2.63
N ILE A 61 -11.70 16.52 -1.56
CA ILE A 61 -10.55 15.75 -1.09
C ILE A 61 -11.01 14.43 -0.46
N GLU A 62 -11.93 14.49 0.51
CA GLU A 62 -12.41 13.31 1.24
C GLU A 62 -13.15 12.33 0.31
N GLY A 63 -13.92 12.83 -0.66
CA GLY A 63 -14.60 12.01 -1.67
C GLY A 63 -13.67 11.23 -2.59
N GLY A 64 -12.42 11.66 -2.74
CA GLY A 64 -11.39 10.98 -3.51
C GLY A 64 -10.45 10.08 -2.68
N VAL A 65 -10.29 10.38 -1.38
CA VAL A 65 -9.32 9.69 -0.50
C VAL A 65 -9.98 8.72 0.50
N ALA A 66 -11.10 9.11 1.10
CA ALA A 66 -11.74 8.34 2.16
C ALA A 66 -12.73 7.30 1.62
N VAL A 67 -13.39 7.59 0.49
CA VAL A 67 -14.36 6.69 -0.15
C VAL A 67 -13.64 5.57 -0.89
N LYS A 68 -13.62 4.38 -0.28
CA LYS A 68 -12.90 3.19 -0.78
C LYS A 68 -13.82 1.99 -1.08
N ASP A 69 -15.12 2.22 -1.22
CA ASP A 69 -16.07 1.16 -1.58
C ASP A 69 -15.73 0.49 -2.91
N LYS A 70 -16.11 -0.79 -3.03
CA LYS A 70 -16.05 -1.52 -4.31
C LYS A 70 -17.24 -1.11 -5.19
N GLY A 71 -16.96 -0.72 -6.44
CA GLY A 71 -17.98 -0.36 -7.44
C GLY A 71 -18.45 1.10 -7.39
N GLY A 72 -18.80 1.64 -8.56
CA GLY A 72 -19.17 3.06 -8.71
C GLY A 72 -20.45 3.46 -7.95
N ALA A 73 -21.47 2.61 -7.96
CA ALA A 73 -22.75 2.88 -7.29
C ALA A 73 -22.59 2.91 -5.76
N SER A 74 -21.91 1.93 -5.17
CA SER A 74 -21.58 1.91 -3.74
C SER A 74 -20.84 3.16 -3.29
N GLN A 75 -19.86 3.61 -4.09
CA GLN A 75 -19.11 4.83 -3.78
C GLN A 75 -19.97 6.09 -3.88
N LEU A 76 -20.93 6.15 -4.81
CA LEU A 76 -21.88 7.26 -4.89
C LEU A 76 -22.76 7.30 -3.64
N VAL A 77 -23.32 6.16 -3.23
CA VAL A 77 -24.11 6.04 -2.00
C VAL A 77 -23.31 6.53 -0.80
N THR A 78 -22.05 6.10 -0.65
CA THR A 78 -21.19 6.56 0.45
C THR A 78 -20.91 8.06 0.40
N ARG A 79 -20.70 8.65 -0.78
CA ARG A 79 -20.56 10.11 -0.93
C ARG A 79 -21.83 10.85 -0.52
N LEU A 80 -23.00 10.37 -0.93
CA LEU A 80 -24.29 10.97 -0.58
C LEU A 80 -24.58 10.86 0.92
N LEU A 81 -24.32 9.69 1.53
CA LEU A 81 -24.39 9.53 2.99
C LEU A 81 -23.42 10.45 3.71
N GLY A 82 -22.20 10.61 3.17
CA GLY A 82 -21.23 11.59 3.65
C GLY A 82 -21.76 13.02 3.58
N CYS A 83 -22.42 13.41 2.49
CA CYS A 83 -23.05 14.73 2.36
C CYS A 83 -24.15 14.96 3.39
N VAL A 84 -25.02 13.97 3.59
CA VAL A 84 -26.07 14.03 4.61
C VAL A 84 -25.44 14.21 5.99
N ALA A 85 -24.43 13.39 6.32
CA ALA A 85 -23.70 13.51 7.58
C ALA A 85 -23.08 14.91 7.75
N SER A 86 -22.44 15.44 6.69
CA SER A 86 -21.86 16.78 6.67
C SER A 86 -22.88 17.88 6.99
N VAL A 87 -24.05 17.86 6.33
CA VAL A 87 -25.10 18.86 6.58
C VAL A 87 -25.65 18.74 8.00
N CYS A 88 -25.87 17.51 8.50
CA CYS A 88 -26.35 17.28 9.86
C CYS A 88 -25.39 17.82 10.91
N VAL A 89 -24.08 17.52 10.80
CA VAL A 89 -23.10 17.96 11.79
C VAL A 89 -22.80 19.46 11.71
N VAL A 90 -22.89 20.07 10.52
CA VAL A 90 -22.77 21.53 10.37
C VAL A 90 -24.00 22.22 10.99
N GLY A 91 -25.20 21.68 10.78
CA GLY A 91 -26.41 22.16 11.45
C GLY A 91 -26.32 22.03 12.97
N LEU A 92 -25.78 20.92 13.47
CA LEU A 92 -25.51 20.75 14.91
C LEU A 92 -24.52 21.79 15.43
N ALA A 93 -23.43 22.05 14.70
CA ALA A 93 -22.46 23.07 15.07
C ALA A 93 -23.07 24.49 15.10
N ALA A 94 -23.95 24.81 14.14
CA ALA A 94 -24.67 26.08 14.10
C ALA A 94 -25.64 26.25 15.29
N VAL A 95 -26.37 25.20 15.67
CA VAL A 95 -27.28 25.23 16.83
C VAL A 95 -26.52 25.35 18.15
N LEU A 96 -25.37 24.68 18.27
CA LEU A 96 -24.57 24.66 19.49
C LEU A 96 -23.63 25.87 19.63
N GLU A 97 -23.62 26.81 18.68
CA GLU A 97 -22.73 27.97 18.69
C GLU A 97 -22.85 28.78 19.99
N THR A 98 -24.09 29.00 20.46
CA THR A 98 -24.37 29.79 21.67
C THR A 98 -23.78 29.17 22.94
N ASN A 99 -23.56 27.85 22.96
CA ASN A 99 -22.96 27.17 24.10
C ASN A 99 -21.67 26.43 23.69
N ARG A 100 -20.58 27.19 23.73
CA ARG A 100 -19.26 26.75 23.29
C ARG A 100 -18.79 25.44 23.95
N TYR A 101 -18.99 25.28 25.25
CA TYR A 101 -18.56 24.05 25.96
C TYR A 101 -19.35 22.83 25.49
N VAL A 102 -20.64 22.99 25.19
CA VAL A 102 -21.48 21.91 24.65
C VAL A 102 -21.07 21.59 23.22
N SER A 103 -20.76 22.60 22.40
CA SER A 103 -20.19 22.39 21.06
C SER A 103 -18.87 21.62 21.10
N ASP A 104 -17.99 21.94 22.05
CA ASP A 104 -16.70 21.26 22.19
C ASP A 104 -16.86 19.79 22.63
N ALA A 105 -17.79 19.52 23.55
CA ALA A 105 -18.16 18.16 23.93
C ALA A 105 -18.80 17.37 22.77
N ALA A 106 -19.69 18.01 22.00
CA ALA A 106 -20.29 17.41 20.81
C ALA A 106 -19.24 17.09 19.75
N PHE A 107 -18.22 17.94 19.59
CA PHE A 107 -17.13 17.66 18.66
C PHE A 107 -16.33 16.42 19.06
N LEU A 108 -15.99 16.28 20.35
CA LEU A 108 -15.31 15.08 20.85
C LEU A 108 -16.16 13.82 20.66
N LEU A 109 -17.48 13.91 20.85
CA LEU A 109 -18.39 12.81 20.56
C LEU A 109 -18.36 12.45 19.06
N ILE A 110 -18.38 13.44 18.16
CA ILE A 110 -18.27 13.20 16.71
C ILE A 110 -16.93 12.58 16.36
N ILE A 111 -15.82 13.01 16.97
CA ILE A 111 -14.51 12.39 16.77
C ILE A 111 -14.53 10.91 17.17
N PHE A 112 -15.13 10.60 18.32
CA PHE A 112 -15.29 9.23 18.78
C PHE A 112 -16.14 8.40 17.80
N LEU A 113 -17.33 8.89 17.43
CA LEU A 113 -18.23 8.21 16.50
C LEU A 113 -17.61 8.04 15.11
N ALA A 114 -16.91 9.06 14.59
CA ALA A 114 -16.21 9.01 13.31
C ALA A 114 -15.09 7.95 13.33
N SER A 115 -14.35 7.85 14.42
CA SER A 115 -13.29 6.85 14.55
C SER A 115 -13.82 5.45 14.82
N ALA A 116 -14.86 5.30 15.64
CA ALA A 116 -15.53 4.04 15.91
C ALA A 116 -16.31 3.53 14.68
N GLY A 117 -16.79 4.44 13.82
CA GLY A 117 -17.46 4.12 12.56
C GLY A 117 -16.63 3.26 11.60
N ARG A 118 -15.30 3.21 11.78
CA ARG A 118 -14.41 2.31 11.03
C ARG A 118 -14.78 0.82 11.20
N VAL A 119 -15.50 0.45 12.27
CA VAL A 119 -16.00 -0.92 12.47
C VAL A 119 -16.99 -1.34 11.38
N PHE A 120 -17.69 -0.38 10.75
CA PHE A 120 -18.56 -0.64 9.58
C PHE A 120 -17.78 -0.70 8.25
N GLY A 121 -16.46 -0.83 8.30
CA GLY A 121 -15.60 -0.95 7.12
C GLY A 121 -15.39 0.38 6.36
N PRO A 122 -15.14 0.31 5.04
CA PRO A 122 -14.81 1.48 4.22
C PRO A 122 -15.86 2.60 4.26
N ARG A 123 -17.15 2.23 4.29
CA ARG A 123 -18.26 3.19 4.33
C ARG A 123 -18.26 4.00 5.62
N GLY A 124 -18.21 3.32 6.76
CA GLY A 124 -18.21 3.99 8.06
C GLY A 124 -16.97 4.84 8.28
N HIS A 125 -15.80 4.41 7.77
CA HIS A 125 -14.61 5.25 7.74
C HIS A 125 -14.84 6.54 6.94
N ALA A 126 -15.36 6.45 5.72
CA ALA A 126 -15.60 7.61 4.87
C ALA A 126 -16.63 8.58 5.48
N VAL A 127 -17.80 8.07 5.88
CA VAL A 127 -18.86 8.90 6.50
C VAL A 127 -18.35 9.56 7.79
N GLY A 128 -17.55 8.84 8.59
CA GLY A 128 -16.90 9.41 9.77
C GLY A 128 -15.94 10.56 9.45
N MET A 129 -15.09 10.42 8.43
CA MET A 129 -14.19 11.49 7.98
C MET A 129 -14.94 12.72 7.48
N PHE A 130 -16.05 12.53 6.75
CA PHE A 130 -16.93 13.60 6.30
C PHE A 130 -17.54 14.33 7.50
N ALA A 131 -18.09 13.59 8.47
CA ALA A 131 -18.69 14.15 9.67
C ALA A 131 -17.66 14.93 10.52
N PHE A 132 -16.51 14.35 10.80
CA PHE A 132 -15.42 15.00 11.55
C PHE A 132 -15.01 16.34 10.92
N THR A 133 -14.68 16.32 9.63
CA THR A 133 -14.14 17.51 8.97
C THR A 133 -15.23 18.57 8.73
N SER A 134 -16.48 18.15 8.52
CA SER A 134 -17.60 19.07 8.31
C SER A 134 -18.04 19.74 9.60
N TYR A 135 -18.06 19.03 10.74
CA TYR A 135 -18.32 19.66 12.03
C TYR A 135 -17.25 20.72 12.32
N PHE A 136 -15.99 20.38 12.05
CA PHE A 136 -14.88 21.32 12.17
C PHE A 136 -15.12 22.60 11.34
N LEU A 137 -15.48 22.47 10.06
CA LEU A 137 -15.83 23.62 9.22
C LEU A 137 -17.04 24.40 9.74
N GLY A 138 -18.08 23.71 10.22
CA GLY A 138 -19.24 24.35 10.83
C GLY A 138 -18.86 25.19 12.05
N ALA A 139 -18.06 24.62 12.97
CA ALA A 139 -17.58 25.32 14.15
C ALA A 139 -16.61 26.48 13.83
N TYR A 140 -15.85 26.37 12.73
CA TYR A 140 -14.92 27.41 12.27
C TYR A 140 -15.66 28.59 11.63
N PHE A 141 -16.56 28.33 10.69
CA PHE A 141 -17.27 29.38 9.95
C PHE A 141 -18.47 29.97 10.69
N ARG A 142 -18.99 29.27 11.72
CA ARG A 142 -20.14 29.71 12.53
C ARG A 142 -21.34 30.16 11.66
N PRO A 143 -21.85 29.27 10.80
CA PRO A 143 -22.93 29.63 9.90
C PRO A 143 -24.25 29.82 10.65
N HIS A 144 -25.08 30.75 10.16
CA HIS A 144 -26.44 30.86 10.66
C HIS A 144 -27.27 29.65 10.23
N ILE A 145 -28.22 29.20 11.06
CA ILE A 145 -29.09 28.05 10.74
C ILE A 145 -29.88 28.27 9.43
N ALA A 146 -30.20 29.53 9.14
CA ALA A 146 -30.90 29.93 7.91
C ALA A 146 -30.08 29.68 6.63
N ASP A 147 -28.75 29.64 6.73
CA ASP A 147 -27.85 29.43 5.60
C ASP A 147 -27.66 27.95 5.25
N LEU A 148 -28.16 27.02 6.08
CA LEU A 148 -27.98 25.58 5.88
C LEU A 148 -28.39 25.06 4.50
N PRO A 149 -29.51 25.50 3.89
CA PRO A 149 -29.86 25.08 2.53
C PRO A 149 -28.81 25.49 1.49
N LEU A 150 -28.22 26.69 1.63
CA LEU A 150 -27.16 27.18 0.74
C LEU A 150 -25.84 26.45 1.01
N ILE A 151 -25.54 26.19 2.29
CA ILE A 151 -24.34 25.46 2.70
C ILE A 151 -24.37 24.02 2.19
N ALA A 152 -25.54 23.39 2.09
CA ALA A 152 -25.71 22.04 1.56
C ALA A 152 -25.26 21.89 0.10
N ILE A 153 -25.25 22.98 -0.68
CA ILE A 153 -24.71 22.99 -2.05
C ILE A 153 -23.20 22.66 -2.02
N GLY A 154 -22.49 23.12 -0.98
CA GLY A 154 -21.07 22.89 -0.76
C GLY A 154 -20.70 21.41 -0.75
N PRO A 155 -21.37 20.54 0.04
CA PRO A 155 -21.20 19.09 -0.04
C PRO A 155 -21.74 18.40 -1.30
N VAL A 156 -22.88 18.83 -1.81
CA VAL A 156 -23.57 18.14 -2.92
C VAL A 156 -22.80 18.29 -4.24
N ALA A 157 -22.31 19.50 -4.55
CA ALA A 157 -21.55 19.77 -5.76
C ALA A 157 -20.32 18.84 -5.94
N PRO A 158 -19.38 18.74 -4.99
CA PRO A 158 -18.21 17.86 -5.11
C PRO A 158 -18.55 16.38 -5.05
N ALA A 159 -19.65 15.97 -4.42
CA ALA A 159 -20.09 14.58 -4.48
C ALA A 159 -20.51 14.16 -5.89
N LEU A 160 -21.29 15.02 -6.57
CA LEU A 160 -21.74 14.78 -7.94
C LEU A 160 -20.59 14.95 -8.95
N ILE A 161 -19.85 16.04 -8.85
CA ILE A 161 -18.70 16.33 -9.73
C ILE A 161 -17.62 15.26 -9.54
N GLY A 162 -17.30 14.88 -8.30
CA GLY A 162 -16.33 13.84 -8.01
C GLY A 162 -16.77 12.47 -8.54
N HIS A 163 -18.06 12.16 -8.49
CA HIS A 163 -18.60 10.97 -9.13
C HIS A 163 -18.46 11.04 -10.65
N ALA A 164 -18.83 12.16 -11.28
CA ALA A 164 -18.73 12.36 -12.73
C ALA A 164 -17.28 12.33 -13.24
N VAL A 165 -16.35 13.01 -12.55
CA VAL A 165 -14.90 12.95 -12.86
C VAL A 165 -14.41 11.51 -12.83
N ARG A 166 -14.87 10.73 -11.86
CA ARG A 166 -14.46 9.35 -11.69
C ARG A 166 -15.16 8.36 -12.62
N SER A 167 -16.36 8.65 -13.11
CA SER A 167 -17.08 7.77 -14.04
C SER A 167 -16.79 8.10 -15.51
N LEU A 168 -16.62 9.39 -15.84
CA LEU A 168 -16.50 9.87 -17.22
C LEU A 168 -15.07 10.24 -17.62
N VAL A 169 -14.34 11.01 -16.79
CA VAL A 169 -13.05 11.58 -17.20
C VAL A 169 -11.89 10.63 -16.92
N LEU A 170 -11.85 10.10 -15.70
CA LEU A 170 -10.84 9.18 -15.23
C LEU A 170 -11.56 7.96 -14.63
N PRO A 171 -12.06 7.01 -15.45
CA PRO A 171 -12.70 5.78 -14.98
C PRO A 171 -11.73 4.89 -14.18
N ASP A 172 -12.23 4.23 -13.13
CA ASP A 172 -11.48 3.18 -12.44
C ASP A 172 -11.87 1.82 -13.02
N ASP A 173 -10.90 1.18 -13.65
CA ASP A 173 -11.05 -0.13 -14.25
C ASP A 173 -9.84 -0.97 -13.85
N TRP A 174 -9.98 -1.73 -12.77
CA TRP A 174 -8.92 -2.59 -12.25
C TRP A 174 -8.48 -3.62 -13.30
N ARG A 175 -9.35 -3.98 -14.25
CA ARG A 175 -9.04 -4.93 -15.33
C ARG A 175 -8.00 -4.33 -16.28
N ARG A 176 -8.14 -3.04 -16.62
CA ARG A 176 -7.16 -2.31 -17.44
C ARG A 176 -5.84 -2.13 -16.71
N ASP A 177 -5.90 -1.84 -15.42
CA ASP A 177 -4.68 -1.66 -14.60
C ASP A 177 -3.92 -2.97 -14.42
N LEU A 178 -4.65 -4.07 -14.20
CA LEU A 178 -4.11 -5.41 -14.18
C LEU A 178 -3.48 -5.76 -15.54
N LEU A 179 -4.19 -5.59 -16.67
CA LEU A 179 -3.64 -5.84 -18.01
C LEU A 179 -2.32 -5.09 -18.23
N ARG A 180 -2.29 -3.78 -17.97
CA ARG A 180 -1.07 -2.96 -18.10
C ARG A 180 0.07 -3.46 -17.21
N SER A 181 -0.24 -3.89 -16.00
CA SER A 181 0.76 -4.44 -15.09
C SER A 181 1.31 -5.79 -15.59
N LEU A 182 0.46 -6.69 -16.11
CA LEU A 182 0.89 -7.96 -16.71
C LEU A 182 1.76 -7.73 -17.96
N GLU A 183 1.38 -6.77 -18.82
CA GLU A 183 2.20 -6.37 -19.96
C GLU A 183 3.57 -5.85 -19.53
N SER A 184 3.61 -5.05 -18.46
CA SER A 184 4.85 -4.56 -17.87
C SER A 184 5.70 -5.71 -17.31
N VAL A 185 5.12 -6.70 -16.62
CA VAL A 185 5.82 -7.92 -16.17
C VAL A 185 6.44 -8.64 -17.37
N ARG A 186 5.67 -8.90 -18.43
CA ARG A 186 6.16 -9.53 -19.66
C ARG A 186 7.30 -8.73 -20.29
N GLY A 187 7.16 -7.40 -20.34
CA GLY A 187 8.19 -6.50 -20.85
C GLY A 187 9.49 -6.54 -20.04
N ARG A 188 9.42 -6.65 -18.71
CA ARG A 188 10.60 -6.79 -17.83
C ARG A 188 11.27 -8.15 -17.98
N ILE A 189 10.50 -9.23 -18.12
CA ILE A 189 11.04 -10.56 -18.44
C ILE A 189 11.80 -10.53 -19.78
N ASN A 190 11.24 -9.88 -20.80
CA ASN A 190 11.93 -9.71 -22.08
C ASN A 190 13.26 -8.96 -21.93
N GLN A 191 13.32 -7.90 -21.11
CA GLN A 191 14.56 -7.16 -20.84
C GLN A 191 15.64 -8.04 -20.20
N ILE A 192 15.25 -8.91 -19.26
CA ILE A 192 16.14 -9.89 -18.64
C ILE A 192 16.65 -10.88 -19.70
N LEU A 193 15.75 -11.46 -20.50
CA LEU A 193 16.12 -12.38 -21.58
C LEU A 193 17.09 -11.76 -22.59
N PHE A 194 16.84 -10.51 -23.04
CA PHE A 194 17.73 -9.81 -23.95
C PHE A 194 19.11 -9.52 -23.33
N LYS A 195 19.17 -9.15 -22.05
CA LYS A 195 20.45 -8.96 -21.35
C LYS A 195 21.21 -10.28 -21.23
N ILE A 196 20.54 -11.38 -20.92
CA ILE A 196 21.15 -12.72 -20.87
C ILE A 196 21.63 -13.13 -22.26
N ALA A 197 20.86 -12.89 -23.32
CA ALA A 197 21.26 -13.17 -24.69
C ALA A 197 22.54 -12.41 -25.07
N ALA A 198 22.62 -11.12 -24.71
CA ALA A 198 23.81 -10.31 -24.92
C ALA A 198 25.03 -10.89 -24.17
N LEU A 199 24.85 -11.33 -22.92
CA LEU A 199 25.92 -11.95 -22.13
C LEU A 199 26.36 -13.31 -22.69
N ALA A 200 25.39 -14.15 -23.08
CA ALA A 200 25.63 -15.46 -23.70
C ALA A 200 26.39 -15.34 -25.02
N SER A 201 26.13 -14.28 -25.81
CA SER A 201 26.85 -14.03 -27.06
C SER A 201 28.34 -13.72 -26.86
N VAL A 202 28.69 -13.12 -25.73
CA VAL A 202 30.09 -12.79 -25.36
C VAL A 202 30.74 -13.92 -24.56
N GLY A 203 29.94 -14.79 -23.92
CA GLY A 203 30.41 -15.91 -23.12
C GLY A 203 31.06 -15.53 -21.78
N ARG A 204 30.87 -14.28 -21.32
CA ARG A 204 31.42 -13.79 -20.04
C ARG A 204 30.45 -12.85 -19.34
N MET A 205 30.39 -12.93 -18.02
CA MET A 205 29.63 -12.02 -17.16
C MET A 205 30.59 -11.25 -16.26
N ALA A 206 30.56 -9.91 -16.31
CA ALA A 206 31.31 -9.08 -15.36
C ALA A 206 30.47 -8.78 -14.11
N ASP A 207 31.11 -8.36 -13.01
CA ASP A 207 30.41 -7.98 -11.76
C ASP A 207 29.36 -6.88 -11.99
N LYS A 208 29.65 -5.95 -12.90
CA LYS A 208 28.72 -4.89 -13.30
C LYS A 208 27.46 -5.47 -13.97
N ASP A 209 27.62 -6.47 -14.85
CA ASP A 209 26.48 -7.12 -15.50
C ASP A 209 25.62 -7.89 -14.49
N ALA A 210 26.24 -8.55 -13.51
CA ALA A 210 25.53 -9.20 -12.42
C ALA A 210 24.77 -8.19 -11.54
N GLN A 211 25.31 -6.98 -11.32
CA GLN A 211 24.58 -5.89 -10.66
C GLN A 211 23.40 -5.40 -11.50
N GLU A 212 23.57 -5.23 -12.81
CA GLU A 212 22.49 -4.83 -13.71
C GLU A 212 21.37 -5.86 -13.78
N LEU A 213 21.68 -7.16 -13.83
CA LEU A 213 20.66 -8.23 -13.77
C LEU A 213 19.88 -8.21 -12.46
N ARG A 214 20.56 -8.02 -11.31
CA ARG A 214 19.91 -7.85 -10.00
C ARG A 214 18.99 -6.62 -9.96
N GLN A 215 19.39 -5.51 -10.58
CA GLN A 215 18.52 -4.33 -10.69
C GLN A 215 17.28 -4.60 -11.58
N LEU A 216 17.42 -5.38 -12.65
CA LEU A 216 16.30 -5.80 -13.48
C LEU A 216 15.34 -6.72 -12.72
N GLU A 217 15.88 -7.63 -11.90
CA GLU A 217 15.10 -8.50 -11.01
C GLU A 217 14.31 -7.69 -9.97
N GLU A 218 14.95 -6.73 -9.30
CA GLU A 218 14.28 -5.84 -8.34
C GLU A 218 13.11 -5.09 -8.98
N ARG A 219 13.31 -4.56 -10.20
CA ARG A 219 12.24 -3.90 -10.97
C ARG A 219 11.13 -4.86 -11.39
N LEU A 220 11.46 -6.09 -11.78
CA LEU A 220 10.46 -7.11 -12.09
C LEU A 220 9.60 -7.40 -10.86
N LYS A 221 10.24 -7.59 -9.70
CA LYS A 221 9.56 -7.82 -8.42
C LYS A 221 8.59 -6.71 -8.06
N GLU A 222 8.97 -5.45 -8.24
CA GLU A 222 8.09 -4.30 -7.99
C GLU A 222 6.82 -4.35 -8.85
N VAL A 223 6.96 -4.66 -10.14
CA VAL A 223 5.82 -4.74 -11.07
C VAL A 223 4.96 -5.97 -10.81
N VAL A 224 5.55 -7.12 -10.46
CA VAL A 224 4.80 -8.33 -10.08
C VAL A 224 3.97 -8.07 -8.83
N LEU A 225 4.56 -7.46 -7.78
CA LEU A 225 3.82 -7.07 -6.57
C LEU A 225 2.69 -6.07 -6.87
N MET A 226 2.90 -5.18 -7.83
CA MET A 226 1.87 -4.26 -8.29
C MET A 226 0.73 -4.99 -9.01
N ALA A 227 1.06 -5.92 -9.91
CA ALA A 227 0.08 -6.73 -10.65
C ALA A 227 -0.77 -7.58 -9.70
N GLU A 228 -0.14 -8.25 -8.73
CA GLU A 228 -0.83 -8.97 -7.66
C GLU A 228 -1.76 -8.06 -6.85
N GLY A 229 -1.39 -6.79 -6.68
CA GLY A 229 -2.21 -5.80 -5.97
C GLY A 229 -3.52 -5.48 -6.68
N PHE A 230 -3.61 -5.69 -8.00
CA PHE A 230 -4.84 -5.51 -8.77
C PHE A 230 -5.69 -6.77 -8.88
N ILE A 231 -5.15 -7.94 -8.54
CA ILE A 231 -5.91 -9.19 -8.54
C ILE A 231 -6.94 -9.12 -7.41
N PRO A 232 -8.25 -9.17 -7.72
CA PRO A 232 -9.28 -9.18 -6.71
C PRO A 232 -9.13 -10.42 -5.82
N ARG A 233 -9.12 -10.22 -4.50
CA ARG A 233 -9.01 -11.33 -3.54
C ARG A 233 -10.39 -11.79 -3.07
N PRO A 234 -10.57 -13.11 -2.87
CA PRO A 234 -11.73 -13.62 -2.18
C PRO A 234 -11.74 -13.11 -0.73
N PRO A 235 -12.92 -12.98 -0.12
CA PRO A 235 -13.06 -12.30 1.16
C PRO A 235 -12.49 -13.07 2.36
N ALA A 236 -12.26 -14.38 2.24
CA ALA A 236 -11.47 -15.16 3.19
C ALA A 236 -9.96 -14.81 3.15
N GLY A 237 -9.51 -14.07 2.12
CA GLY A 237 -8.11 -13.72 1.88
C GLY A 237 -7.26 -14.87 1.35
N VAL A 238 -7.84 -16.07 1.24
CA VAL A 238 -7.23 -17.30 0.74
C VAL A 238 -7.91 -17.65 -0.57
N PHE A 239 -7.12 -17.85 -1.61
CA PHE A 239 -7.62 -18.33 -2.89
C PHE A 239 -7.90 -19.83 -2.78
N GLU A 240 -9.06 -20.28 -3.27
CA GLU A 240 -9.24 -21.70 -3.57
C GLU A 240 -8.45 -22.02 -4.84
N GLY A 241 -7.74 -23.16 -4.87
CA GLY A 241 -6.74 -23.47 -5.91
C GLY A 241 -7.28 -23.50 -7.35
N THR A 242 -8.59 -23.65 -7.52
CA THR A 242 -9.29 -23.68 -8.81
C THR A 242 -9.81 -22.31 -9.26
N GLU A 243 -9.74 -21.26 -8.43
CA GLU A 243 -10.23 -19.94 -8.80
C GLU A 243 -9.35 -19.29 -9.87
N PRO A 244 -9.93 -18.64 -10.89
CA PRO A 244 -9.17 -17.96 -11.94
C PRO A 244 -8.24 -16.85 -11.39
N ALA A 245 -8.61 -16.22 -10.27
CA ALA A 245 -7.78 -15.26 -9.56
C ALA A 245 -6.53 -15.89 -8.94
N ALA A 246 -6.68 -17.11 -8.39
CA ALA A 246 -5.62 -17.93 -7.84
C ALA A 246 -4.62 -18.33 -8.92
N VAL A 247 -5.14 -18.83 -10.04
CA VAL A 247 -4.35 -19.25 -11.20
C VAL A 247 -3.52 -18.09 -11.75
N LEU A 248 -4.10 -16.90 -11.87
CA LEU A 248 -3.37 -15.71 -12.31
C LEU A 248 -2.25 -15.33 -11.33
N ALA A 249 -2.51 -15.39 -10.02
CA ALA A 249 -1.49 -15.12 -9.01
C ALA A 249 -0.35 -16.16 -9.04
N ILE A 250 -0.67 -17.44 -9.24
CA ILE A 250 0.34 -18.51 -9.44
C ILE A 250 1.18 -18.20 -10.67
N ARG A 251 0.57 -17.89 -11.82
CA ARG A 251 1.29 -17.62 -13.07
C ARG A 251 2.25 -16.43 -12.93
N LEU A 252 1.84 -15.36 -12.26
CA LEU A 252 2.70 -14.21 -11.97
C LEU A 252 3.89 -14.58 -11.09
N PHE A 253 3.63 -15.36 -10.06
CA PHE A 253 4.68 -15.82 -9.16
C PHE A 253 5.68 -16.72 -9.89
N ASP A 254 5.20 -17.72 -10.62
CA ASP A 254 6.03 -18.64 -11.39
C ASP A 254 6.92 -17.89 -12.37
N ALA A 255 6.40 -16.84 -13.02
CA ALA A 255 7.18 -15.99 -13.91
C ALA A 255 8.28 -15.21 -13.17
N HIS A 256 7.99 -14.67 -11.98
CA HIS A 256 9.00 -14.00 -11.14
C HIS A 256 10.10 -14.98 -10.73
N LEU A 257 9.71 -16.14 -10.22
CA LEU A 257 10.60 -17.14 -9.71
C LEU A 257 11.50 -17.73 -10.81
N ALA A 258 10.93 -18.03 -11.97
CA ALA A 258 11.69 -18.52 -13.11
C ALA A 258 12.74 -17.48 -13.54
N ALA A 259 12.41 -16.18 -13.49
CA ALA A 259 13.35 -15.12 -13.80
C ALA A 259 14.49 -15.02 -12.78
N GLU A 260 14.18 -15.08 -11.48
CA GLU A 260 15.19 -15.11 -10.41
C GLU A 260 16.12 -16.32 -10.57
N SER A 261 15.53 -17.51 -10.76
CA SER A 261 16.28 -18.76 -10.92
C SER A 261 17.25 -18.70 -12.09
N VAL A 262 16.81 -18.18 -13.24
CA VAL A 262 17.65 -17.99 -14.42
C VAL A 262 18.79 -17.00 -14.15
N ILE A 263 18.53 -15.88 -13.46
CA ILE A 263 19.56 -14.88 -13.14
C ILE A 263 20.62 -15.49 -12.22
N VAL A 264 20.20 -16.20 -11.18
CA VAL A 264 21.11 -16.85 -10.22
C VAL A 264 21.97 -17.91 -10.91
N LEU A 265 21.36 -18.79 -11.72
CA LEU A 265 22.11 -19.84 -12.42
C LEU A 265 23.01 -19.27 -13.52
N SER A 266 22.57 -18.23 -14.23
CA SER A 266 23.39 -17.53 -15.23
C SER A 266 24.67 -16.93 -14.65
N SER A 267 24.70 -16.64 -13.35
CA SER A 267 25.92 -16.17 -12.67
C SER A 267 26.95 -17.26 -12.42
N GLN A 268 26.54 -18.53 -12.46
CA GLN A 268 27.40 -19.70 -12.29
C GLN A 268 27.87 -20.23 -13.65
N SER A 269 26.94 -20.36 -14.61
CA SER A 269 27.22 -20.74 -15.99
C SER A 269 26.25 -20.02 -16.91
N LEU A 270 26.74 -19.42 -18.00
CA LEU A 270 25.86 -18.75 -18.96
C LEU A 270 25.14 -19.79 -19.84
N PRO A 271 23.84 -19.60 -20.15
CA PRO A 271 23.15 -20.51 -21.05
C PRO A 271 23.64 -20.34 -22.50
N PRO A 272 23.51 -21.39 -23.33
CA PRO A 272 23.91 -21.32 -24.74
C PRO A 272 23.05 -20.30 -25.50
N PHE A 273 23.70 -19.39 -26.23
CA PHE A 273 23.03 -18.32 -26.99
C PHE A 273 21.89 -18.81 -27.91
N PRO A 274 22.02 -19.94 -28.65
CA PRO A 274 20.93 -20.45 -29.49
C PRO A 274 19.65 -20.77 -28.71
N LEU A 275 19.78 -21.25 -27.46
CA LEU A 275 18.63 -21.54 -26.61
C LEU A 275 17.96 -20.24 -26.14
N VAL A 276 18.74 -19.24 -25.74
CA VAL A 276 18.21 -17.93 -25.34
C VAL A 276 17.46 -17.28 -26.51
N HIS A 277 18.04 -17.35 -27.72
CA HIS A 277 17.41 -16.83 -28.92
C HIS A 277 16.11 -17.57 -29.25
N ALA A 278 16.09 -18.91 -29.18
CA ALA A 278 14.89 -19.71 -29.41
C ALA A 278 13.75 -19.33 -28.43
N ILE A 279 14.07 -19.10 -27.15
CA ILE A 279 13.09 -18.72 -26.13
C ILE A 279 12.58 -17.29 -26.33
N ILE A 280 13.42 -16.37 -26.80
CA ILE A 280 12.99 -15.00 -27.16
C ILE A 280 11.98 -15.07 -28.31
N ASP A 281 12.28 -15.84 -29.35
CA ASP A 281 11.47 -16.00 -30.56
C ASP A 281 10.22 -16.88 -30.35
N GLY A 282 10.15 -17.63 -29.25
CA GLY A 282 9.08 -18.61 -29.00
C GLY A 282 9.19 -19.88 -29.87
N SER A 283 10.39 -20.17 -30.37
CA SER A 283 10.69 -21.40 -31.12
C SER A 283 10.98 -22.56 -30.16
N PRO A 284 10.74 -23.82 -30.57
CA PRO A 284 11.08 -24.98 -29.75
C PRO A 284 12.59 -25.01 -29.44
N PRO A 285 12.98 -25.50 -28.25
CA PRO A 285 14.37 -25.52 -27.85
C PRO A 285 15.22 -26.37 -28.81
N PRO A 286 16.44 -25.94 -29.17
CA PRO A 286 17.29 -26.66 -30.09
C PRO A 286 17.74 -28.01 -29.53
N THR A 287 17.90 -29.00 -30.42
CA THR A 287 18.22 -30.41 -30.08
C THR A 287 19.62 -30.60 -29.45
N MET A 288 20.50 -29.59 -29.47
CA MET A 288 21.88 -29.66 -28.92
C MET A 288 21.96 -29.71 -27.38
N LEU A 289 20.84 -29.84 -26.66
CA LEU A 289 20.80 -29.91 -25.19
C LEU A 289 21.46 -31.19 -24.62
N GLU A 290 21.68 -32.22 -25.43
CA GLU A 290 22.18 -33.54 -24.96
C GLU A 290 23.67 -33.56 -24.59
N THR A 291 24.46 -32.54 -24.96
CA THR A 291 25.92 -32.50 -24.76
C THR A 291 26.40 -31.43 -23.77
N LEU A 292 25.51 -30.92 -22.91
CA LEU A 292 25.83 -29.83 -21.98
C LEU A 292 26.47 -30.32 -20.68
N ASP A 293 27.33 -29.49 -20.10
CA ASP A 293 27.86 -29.70 -18.74
C ASP A 293 26.73 -29.55 -17.69
N GLU A 294 26.88 -30.15 -16.50
CA GLU A 294 25.78 -30.25 -15.51
C GLU A 294 25.21 -28.86 -15.12
N LEU A 295 26.08 -27.86 -14.95
CA LEU A 295 25.72 -26.47 -14.64
C LEU A 295 25.04 -25.74 -15.82
N GLU A 296 25.45 -26.06 -17.05
CA GLU A 296 24.90 -25.46 -18.26
C GLU A 296 23.52 -26.07 -18.58
N ALA A 297 23.32 -27.35 -18.28
CA ALA A 297 22.03 -28.02 -18.33
C ALA A 297 21.03 -27.44 -17.31
N GLU A 298 21.47 -27.20 -16.06
CA GLU A 298 20.62 -26.55 -15.03
C GLU A 298 20.18 -25.15 -15.46
N THR A 299 21.12 -24.34 -15.98
CA THR A 299 20.82 -22.98 -16.44
C THR A 299 19.88 -23.01 -17.66
N SER A 300 20.09 -23.96 -18.57
CA SER A 300 19.22 -24.18 -19.74
C SER A 300 17.81 -24.57 -19.33
N GLN A 301 17.65 -25.45 -18.35
CA GLN A 301 16.34 -25.86 -17.85
C GLN A 301 15.59 -24.72 -17.16
N ALA A 302 16.29 -23.92 -16.35
CA ALA A 302 15.70 -22.71 -15.76
C ALA A 302 15.24 -21.73 -16.83
N LEU A 303 16.01 -21.57 -17.91
CA LEU A 303 15.67 -20.69 -19.02
C LEU A 303 14.42 -21.17 -19.76
N ILE A 304 14.29 -22.48 -19.99
CA ILE A 304 13.08 -23.09 -20.57
C ILE A 304 11.86 -22.80 -19.69
N ARG A 305 11.96 -22.98 -18.37
CA ARG A 305 10.87 -22.65 -17.43
C ARG A 305 10.47 -21.17 -17.49
N LEU A 306 11.43 -20.26 -17.65
CA LEU A 306 11.15 -18.83 -17.85
C LEU A 306 10.42 -18.57 -19.17
N GLY A 307 10.80 -19.28 -20.24
CA GLY A 307 10.10 -19.26 -21.53
C GLY A 307 8.64 -19.73 -21.41
N GLU A 308 8.42 -20.85 -20.74
CA GLU A 308 7.07 -21.40 -20.47
C GLU A 308 6.21 -20.45 -19.63
N ALA A 309 6.76 -19.91 -18.53
CA ALA A 309 6.03 -18.97 -17.68
C ALA A 309 5.70 -17.66 -18.43
N ARG A 310 6.61 -17.18 -19.29
CA ARG A 310 6.37 -16.04 -20.18
C ARG A 310 5.25 -16.33 -21.20
N ALA A 311 5.20 -17.53 -21.77
CA ALA A 311 4.17 -17.94 -22.71
C ALA A 311 2.79 -18.03 -22.04
N LEU A 312 2.70 -18.65 -20.86
CA LEU A 312 1.48 -18.67 -20.04
C LEU A 312 1.01 -17.27 -19.67
N LEU A 313 1.94 -16.36 -19.36
CA LEU A 313 1.61 -14.96 -19.08
C LEU A 313 1.05 -14.26 -20.33
N ALA A 314 1.61 -14.52 -21.51
CA ALA A 314 1.13 -13.97 -22.77
C ALA A 314 -0.29 -14.47 -23.10
N GLU A 315 -0.57 -15.77 -22.94
CA GLU A 315 -1.91 -16.34 -23.08
C GLU A 315 -2.90 -15.65 -22.12
N THR A 316 -2.50 -15.45 -20.87
CA THR A 316 -3.36 -14.80 -19.86
C THR A 316 -3.67 -13.34 -20.22
N ILE A 317 -2.70 -12.63 -20.80
CA ILE A 317 -2.89 -11.26 -21.30
C ILE A 317 -3.89 -11.27 -22.47
N GLU A 318 -3.75 -12.20 -23.43
CA GLU A 318 -4.68 -12.32 -24.55
C GLU A 318 -6.11 -12.66 -24.09
N MET A 319 -6.26 -13.62 -23.18
CA MET A 319 -7.54 -13.93 -22.55
C MET A 319 -8.13 -12.73 -21.80
N GLY A 320 -7.27 -11.96 -21.13
CA GLY A 320 -7.67 -10.72 -20.46
C GLY A 320 -8.17 -9.65 -21.43
N TYR A 321 -7.57 -9.52 -22.62
CA TYR A 321 -8.09 -8.65 -23.68
C TYR A 321 -9.44 -9.11 -24.23
N ALA A 322 -9.62 -10.42 -24.40
CA ALA A 322 -10.85 -10.99 -24.96
C ALA A 322 -12.04 -10.94 -23.98
N THR A 323 -11.79 -11.26 -22.70
CA THR A 323 -12.85 -11.47 -21.70
C THR A 323 -12.95 -10.34 -20.67
N GLY A 324 -11.93 -9.48 -20.57
CA GLY A 324 -11.85 -8.48 -19.50
C GLY A 324 -11.77 -9.09 -18.10
N PHE A 325 -11.23 -10.30 -17.95
CA PHE A 325 -11.21 -11.05 -16.68
C PHE A 325 -12.60 -11.24 -16.06
N ALA A 326 -13.62 -11.51 -16.89
CA ALA A 326 -14.99 -11.73 -16.42
C ALA A 326 -15.09 -12.83 -15.35
N GLU A 327 -14.34 -13.93 -15.51
CA GLU A 327 -14.33 -15.05 -14.57
C GLU A 327 -13.75 -14.67 -13.21
N VAL A 328 -12.67 -13.88 -13.19
CA VAL A 328 -12.08 -13.33 -11.96
C VAL A 328 -13.05 -12.37 -11.26
N ALA A 329 -13.84 -11.62 -12.03
CA ALA A 329 -14.85 -10.71 -11.49
C ALA A 329 -16.03 -11.46 -10.86
N ALA A 330 -16.48 -12.57 -11.46
CA ALA A 330 -17.62 -13.35 -10.97
C ALA A 330 -17.38 -13.92 -9.56
N VAL A 331 -16.16 -14.42 -9.29
CA VAL A 331 -15.77 -14.95 -7.97
C VAL A 331 -15.74 -13.87 -6.89
N THR A 332 -15.54 -12.60 -7.26
CA THR A 332 -15.49 -11.51 -6.28
C THR A 332 -16.86 -10.98 -5.83
N ASP A 333 -17.92 -11.26 -6.60
CA ASP A 333 -19.29 -10.86 -6.28
C ASP A 333 -20.00 -11.83 -5.32
N GLU A 334 -19.39 -12.99 -5.00
CA GLU A 334 -19.85 -13.83 -3.89
C GLU A 334 -19.56 -13.11 -2.55
N VAL A 335 -20.58 -12.40 -2.09
CA VAL A 335 -20.58 -11.58 -0.87
C VAL A 335 -20.26 -12.45 0.33
N SER A 336 -19.07 -12.26 0.93
CA SER A 336 -18.82 -12.76 2.28
C SER A 336 -19.86 -12.24 3.25
N ALA A 337 -20.31 -13.12 4.15
CA ALA A 337 -21.12 -12.73 5.28
C ALA A 337 -20.44 -11.54 6.00
N PRO A 338 -21.16 -10.45 6.27
CA PRO A 338 -20.60 -9.28 6.93
C PRO A 338 -19.95 -9.73 8.25
N ALA A 339 -18.66 -9.43 8.42
CA ALA A 339 -17.96 -9.68 9.68
C ALA A 339 -18.80 -9.09 10.82
N LYS A 340 -19.01 -9.86 11.90
CA LYS A 340 -19.80 -9.39 13.03
C LYS A 340 -19.21 -8.09 13.56
N ILE A 341 -20.07 -7.08 13.64
CA ILE A 341 -19.72 -5.76 14.17
C ILE A 341 -19.40 -5.94 15.65
N ASP A 342 -18.16 -5.61 16.04
CA ASP A 342 -17.70 -5.70 17.42
C ASP A 342 -17.33 -4.33 17.97
N PHE A 343 -18.05 -3.88 18.99
CA PHE A 343 -17.76 -2.65 19.73
C PHE A 343 -16.98 -2.90 21.04
N SER A 344 -16.53 -4.13 21.28
CA SER A 344 -15.76 -4.46 22.47
C SER A 344 -14.43 -3.72 22.52
N LEU A 345 -13.90 -3.52 23.73
CA LEU A 345 -12.53 -3.03 23.95
C LEU A 345 -11.47 -4.01 23.44
N ASN A 346 -11.81 -5.21 22.97
CA ASN A 346 -10.86 -6.09 22.32
C ASN A 346 -10.62 -5.72 20.85
N ASN A 347 -11.57 -5.00 20.23
CA ASN A 347 -11.41 -4.51 18.88
C ASN A 347 -10.36 -3.37 18.83
N PRO A 348 -9.26 -3.51 18.06
CA PRO A 348 -8.23 -2.48 17.95
C PRO A 348 -8.78 -1.16 17.39
N LEU A 349 -9.84 -1.19 16.58
CA LEU A 349 -10.47 0.02 16.04
C LEU A 349 -11.15 0.86 17.14
N ILE A 350 -11.77 0.20 18.13
CA ILE A 350 -12.41 0.87 19.26
C ILE A 350 -11.37 1.43 20.23
N ARG A 351 -10.29 0.68 20.50
CA ARG A 351 -9.14 1.20 21.25
C ARG A 351 -8.56 2.44 20.59
N SER A 352 -8.35 2.38 19.27
CA SER A 352 -7.87 3.52 18.47
C SER A 352 -8.85 4.69 18.52
N ALA A 353 -10.16 4.45 18.45
CA ALA A 353 -11.17 5.51 18.57
C ALA A 353 -11.12 6.25 19.91
N LEU A 354 -10.93 5.51 21.02
CA LEU A 354 -10.72 6.11 22.33
C LEU A 354 -9.42 6.92 22.40
N GLN A 355 -8.32 6.39 21.85
CA GLN A 355 -7.04 7.10 21.77
C GLN A 355 -7.17 8.40 20.96
N VAL A 356 -7.75 8.35 19.76
CA VAL A 356 -7.95 9.52 18.89
C VAL A 356 -8.77 10.59 19.60
N THR A 357 -9.84 10.18 20.29
CA THR A 357 -10.73 11.09 21.01
C THR A 357 -10.02 11.74 22.18
N LEU A 358 -9.31 10.96 23.00
CA LEU A 358 -8.58 11.48 24.15
C LEU A 358 -7.42 12.39 23.73
N ALA A 359 -6.67 12.01 22.69
CA ALA A 359 -5.62 12.85 22.14
C ALA A 359 -6.18 14.17 21.59
N SER A 360 -7.32 14.10 20.92
CA SER A 360 -8.03 15.29 20.43
C SER A 360 -8.56 16.16 21.57
N ALA A 361 -9.02 15.58 22.67
CA ALA A 361 -9.44 16.32 23.86
C ALA A 361 -8.27 17.05 24.54
N ILE A 362 -7.12 16.37 24.67
CA ILE A 362 -5.89 16.99 25.18
C ILE A 362 -5.46 18.12 24.25
N ALA A 363 -5.39 17.85 22.94
CA ALA A 363 -5.00 18.84 21.93
C ALA A 363 -5.95 20.05 21.92
N MET A 364 -7.26 19.83 22.02
CA MET A 364 -8.27 20.88 22.11
C MET A 364 -8.09 21.72 23.36
N THR A 365 -7.87 21.08 24.52
CA THR A 365 -7.74 21.77 25.81
C THR A 365 -6.54 22.72 25.80
N PHE A 366 -5.35 22.23 25.38
CA PHE A 366 -4.17 23.09 25.32
C PHE A 366 -4.21 24.06 24.13
N GLY A 367 -4.76 23.67 22.97
CA GLY A 367 -4.95 24.58 21.84
C GLY A 367 -5.85 25.76 22.19
N LEU A 368 -6.91 25.55 22.97
CA LEU A 368 -7.77 26.63 23.47
C LEU A 368 -7.05 27.57 24.45
N MET A 369 -6.00 27.10 25.13
CA MET A 369 -5.15 27.93 25.99
C MET A 369 -4.17 28.78 25.16
N ILE A 370 -3.72 28.31 23.99
CA ILE A 370 -2.84 29.04 23.07
C ILE A 370 -3.66 30.04 22.24
N SER A 371 -4.66 29.56 21.50
CA SER A 371 -5.51 30.39 20.64
C SER A 371 -6.95 29.90 20.61
N ARG A 372 -7.86 30.76 21.09
CA ARG A 372 -9.31 30.51 21.02
C ARG A 372 -9.86 30.44 19.59
N GLU A 373 -9.14 30.98 18.62
CA GLU A 373 -9.59 31.05 17.23
C GLU A 373 -9.00 29.93 16.36
N ARG A 374 -7.84 29.37 16.73
CA ARG A 374 -7.10 28.40 15.90
C ARG A 374 -6.73 27.08 16.60
N TRP A 375 -7.31 26.78 17.76
CA TRP A 375 -7.15 25.48 18.46
C TRP A 375 -7.44 24.23 17.58
N PHE A 376 -8.18 24.39 16.48
CA PHE A 376 -8.54 23.30 15.57
C PHE A 376 -7.34 22.71 14.82
N TRP A 377 -6.27 23.48 14.62
CA TRP A 377 -5.08 23.02 13.92
C TRP A 377 -4.38 21.92 14.74
N ALA A 378 -4.37 22.03 16.08
CA ALA A 378 -3.91 20.98 16.97
C ALA A 378 -4.80 19.75 16.95
N VAL A 379 -6.13 19.92 16.97
CA VAL A 379 -7.06 18.78 16.94
C VAL A 379 -6.94 18.00 15.63
N LEU A 380 -6.88 18.69 14.50
CA LEU A 380 -6.69 18.06 13.19
C LEU A 380 -5.32 17.36 13.10
N ALA A 381 -4.27 17.93 13.68
CA ALA A 381 -2.96 17.28 13.75
C ALA A 381 -2.99 16.01 14.61
N SER A 382 -3.59 16.06 15.80
CA SER A 382 -3.77 14.91 16.69
C SER A 382 -4.55 13.79 15.99
N PHE A 383 -5.69 14.12 15.37
CA PHE A 383 -6.53 13.15 14.66
C PHE A 383 -5.81 12.46 13.49
N LEU A 384 -5.16 13.26 12.62
CA LEU A 384 -4.51 12.73 11.41
C LEU A 384 -3.31 11.83 11.69
N VAL A 385 -2.65 12.04 12.83
CA VAL A 385 -1.52 11.24 13.30
C VAL A 385 -1.92 9.78 13.61
N PHE A 386 -3.19 9.53 13.96
CA PHE A 386 -3.73 8.17 14.13
C PHE A 386 -4.36 7.56 12.87
N THR A 387 -4.42 8.31 11.76
CA THR A 387 -5.02 7.81 10.52
C THR A 387 -4.06 6.83 9.84
N ASN A 388 -4.51 5.62 9.47
CA ASN A 388 -3.66 4.59 8.86
C ASN A 388 -2.40 4.21 9.69
N THR A 389 -2.46 4.24 11.02
CA THR A 389 -1.38 3.78 11.90
C THR A 389 -1.82 2.57 12.71
N ASN A 390 -0.99 1.53 12.77
CA ASN A 390 -1.33 0.28 13.47
C ASN A 390 -0.60 0.14 14.81
N SER A 391 0.44 0.94 15.04
CA SER A 391 1.26 0.88 16.24
C SER A 391 1.59 2.26 16.80
N ARG A 392 1.97 2.31 18.07
CA ARG A 392 2.50 3.53 18.71
C ARG A 392 3.72 4.12 17.99
N GLY A 393 4.57 3.26 17.40
CA GLY A 393 5.74 3.67 16.63
C GLY A 393 5.35 4.36 15.31
N ASP A 394 4.36 3.80 14.61
CA ASP A 394 3.81 4.42 13.40
C ASP A 394 3.19 5.78 13.72
N THR A 395 2.44 5.88 14.80
CA THR A 395 1.83 7.14 15.26
C THR A 395 2.91 8.19 15.56
N ALA A 396 3.98 7.85 16.29
CA ALA A 396 5.08 8.78 16.55
C ALA A 396 5.84 9.18 15.27
N MET A 397 6.14 8.23 14.38
CA MET A 397 6.78 8.53 13.11
C MET A 397 5.91 9.45 12.26
N LYS A 398 4.61 9.22 12.23
CA LYS A 398 3.65 10.05 11.51
C LYS A 398 3.53 11.45 12.10
N ALA A 399 3.57 11.57 13.43
CA ALA A 399 3.67 12.85 14.13
C ALA A 399 4.91 13.64 13.70
N LEU A 400 6.08 12.99 13.70
CA LEU A 400 7.33 13.60 13.26
C LEU A 400 7.30 14.04 11.79
N GLN A 401 6.83 13.15 10.90
CA GLN A 401 6.67 13.44 9.48
C GLN A 401 5.73 14.63 9.24
N ARG A 402 4.64 14.74 10.01
CA ARG A 402 3.72 15.87 9.94
C ARG A 402 4.41 17.18 10.34
N SER A 403 5.10 17.18 11.47
CA SER A 403 5.75 18.37 12.00
C SER A 403 6.86 18.87 11.07
N LEU A 404 7.73 17.97 10.59
CA LEU A 404 8.80 18.29 9.64
C LEU A 404 8.26 18.78 8.30
N GLY A 405 7.27 18.06 7.73
CA GLY A 405 6.63 18.47 6.48
C GLY A 405 5.98 19.84 6.61
N THR A 406 5.30 20.10 7.73
CA THR A 406 4.64 21.39 7.98
C THR A 406 5.63 22.53 8.07
N LEU A 407 6.72 22.37 8.85
CA LEU A 407 7.75 23.38 9.03
C LEU A 407 8.45 23.72 7.70
N LEU A 408 8.91 22.70 6.97
CA LEU A 408 9.57 22.91 5.68
C LEU A 408 8.61 23.52 4.64
N GLY A 409 7.34 23.10 4.66
CA GLY A 409 6.32 23.59 3.74
C GLY A 409 5.93 25.04 4.01
N ILE A 410 5.91 25.47 5.28
CA ILE A 410 5.70 26.86 5.66
C ILE A 410 6.88 27.73 5.22
N ALA A 411 8.11 27.28 5.44
CA ALA A 411 9.30 28.01 5.02
C ALA A 411 9.30 28.25 3.50
N MET A 412 9.07 27.20 2.72
CA MET A 412 8.96 27.30 1.25
C MET A 412 7.71 28.08 0.82
N GLY A 413 6.58 27.86 1.48
CA GLY A 413 5.31 28.52 1.19
C GLY A 413 5.37 30.03 1.43
N LEU A 414 6.09 30.48 2.45
CA LEU A 414 6.34 31.91 2.71
C LEU A 414 7.18 32.53 1.59
N VAL A 415 8.26 31.86 1.16
CA VAL A 415 9.09 32.33 0.03
C VAL A 415 8.27 32.41 -1.26
N LEU A 416 7.48 31.39 -1.56
CA LEU A 416 6.65 31.39 -2.76
C LEU A 416 5.53 32.44 -2.69
N ALA A 417 4.88 32.59 -1.53
CA ALA A 417 3.81 33.57 -1.35
C ALA A 417 4.31 35.00 -1.50
N THR A 418 5.49 35.34 -0.97
CA THR A 418 6.08 36.69 -1.11
C THR A 418 6.50 36.97 -2.55
N VAL A 419 7.09 36.00 -3.25
CA VAL A 419 7.49 36.15 -4.66
C VAL A 419 6.27 36.26 -5.58
N LEU A 420 5.21 35.50 -5.30
CA LEU A 420 4.02 35.42 -6.15
C LEU A 420 2.91 36.41 -5.77
N THR A 421 3.12 37.27 -4.76
CA THR A 421 2.09 38.20 -4.25
C THR A 421 1.50 39.08 -5.37
N ALA A 422 2.34 39.53 -6.32
CA ALA A 422 1.92 40.38 -7.43
C ALA A 422 1.33 39.61 -8.64
N HIS A 423 1.37 38.28 -8.64
CA HIS A 423 1.05 37.44 -9.80
C HIS A 423 0.01 36.38 -9.46
N VAL A 424 -1.26 36.79 -9.29
CA VAL A 424 -2.37 35.92 -8.87
C VAL A 424 -2.54 34.68 -9.77
N VAL A 425 -2.38 34.83 -11.09
CA VAL A 425 -2.49 33.69 -12.02
C VAL A 425 -1.37 32.66 -11.78
N ALA A 426 -0.15 33.12 -11.53
CA ALA A 426 0.97 32.24 -11.21
C ALA A 426 0.78 31.59 -9.83
N ALA A 427 0.32 32.35 -8.82
CA ALA A 427 -0.01 31.83 -7.49
C ALA A 427 -1.08 30.72 -7.57
N LEU A 428 -2.12 30.91 -8.38
CA LEU A 428 -3.16 29.92 -8.60
C LEU A 428 -2.62 28.66 -9.28
N ALA A 429 -1.82 28.82 -10.34
CA ALA A 429 -1.19 27.68 -11.02
C ALA A 429 -0.27 26.86 -10.09
N VAL A 430 0.58 27.54 -9.30
CA VAL A 430 1.46 26.87 -8.32
C VAL A 430 0.65 26.21 -7.21
N THR A 431 -0.45 26.84 -6.76
CA THR A 431 -1.38 26.22 -5.80
C THR A 431 -1.99 24.94 -6.36
N THR A 432 -2.45 24.91 -7.62
CA THR A 432 -2.96 23.70 -8.26
C THR A 432 -1.88 22.61 -8.37
N ILE A 433 -0.66 22.96 -8.78
CA ILE A 433 0.46 22.01 -8.90
C ILE A 433 0.83 21.42 -7.54
N THR A 434 0.93 22.25 -6.51
CA THR A 434 1.26 21.79 -5.15
C THR A 434 0.17 20.90 -4.57
N ILE A 435 -1.11 21.19 -4.82
CA ILE A 435 -2.21 20.30 -4.43
C ILE A 435 -2.12 18.96 -5.17
N PHE A 436 -1.86 18.98 -6.47
CA PHE A 436 -1.65 17.76 -7.24
C PHE A 436 -0.50 16.93 -6.67
N LEU A 437 0.65 17.54 -6.41
CA LEU A 437 1.82 16.86 -5.84
C LEU A 437 1.53 16.31 -4.43
N ALA A 438 0.78 17.04 -3.60
CA ALA A 438 0.37 16.56 -2.28
C ALA A 438 -0.39 15.22 -2.38
N PHE A 439 -1.34 15.12 -3.30
CA PHE A 439 -2.11 13.90 -3.51
C PHE A 439 -1.36 12.80 -4.26
N TYR A 440 -0.40 13.16 -5.12
CA TYR A 440 0.49 12.20 -5.77
C TYR A 440 1.38 11.47 -4.76
N PHE A 441 1.92 12.20 -3.78
CA PHE A 441 2.76 11.64 -2.73
C PHE A 441 2.00 11.07 -1.53
N LEU A 442 0.66 11.14 -1.52
CA LEU A 442 -0.21 10.72 -0.41
C LEU A 442 0.10 9.31 0.12
N GLN A 443 0.31 8.35 -0.78
CA GLN A 443 0.59 6.95 -0.43
C GLN A 443 2.08 6.64 -0.26
N THR A 444 2.97 7.58 -0.63
CA THR A 444 4.41 7.35 -0.71
C THR A 444 5.14 7.94 0.49
N SER A 445 4.83 9.20 0.82
CA SER A 445 5.49 9.94 1.89
C SER A 445 4.52 10.95 2.49
N TYR A 446 4.10 10.68 3.72
CA TYR A 446 3.21 11.58 4.46
C TYR A 446 3.87 12.92 4.78
N ALA A 447 5.21 12.94 4.99
CA ALA A 447 5.96 14.18 5.16
C ALA A 447 5.92 15.05 3.90
N THR A 448 6.15 14.45 2.73
CA THR A 448 6.12 15.16 1.43
C THR A 448 4.72 15.64 1.08
N MET A 449 3.68 14.82 1.37
CA MET A 449 2.29 15.24 1.24
C MET A 449 1.99 16.45 2.13
N THR A 450 2.36 16.40 3.41
CA THR A 450 2.15 17.51 4.35
C THR A 450 2.91 18.77 3.94
N PHE A 451 4.13 18.62 3.41
CA PHE A 451 4.94 19.71 2.85
C PHE A 451 4.20 20.48 1.75
N PHE A 452 3.69 19.76 0.74
CA PHE A 452 2.96 20.39 -0.36
C PHE A 452 1.62 20.99 0.08
N VAL A 453 0.89 20.34 1.00
CA VAL A 453 -0.33 20.90 1.60
C VAL A 453 -0.04 22.22 2.32
N SER A 454 1.05 22.31 3.07
CA SER A 454 1.44 23.54 3.76
C SER A 454 1.80 24.67 2.79
N ILE A 455 2.46 24.37 1.67
CA ILE A 455 2.72 25.37 0.63
C ILE A 455 1.40 25.88 0.02
N ALA A 456 0.52 24.96 -0.39
CA ALA A 456 -0.78 25.32 -0.97
C ALA A 456 -1.58 26.23 -0.03
N LEU A 457 -1.58 25.90 1.27
CA LEU A 457 -2.26 26.67 2.30
C LEU A 457 -1.63 28.07 2.49
N CYS A 458 -0.30 28.20 2.47
CA CYS A 458 0.37 29.51 2.52
C CYS A 458 0.01 30.37 1.31
N LEU A 459 -0.03 29.78 0.10
CA LEU A 459 -0.42 30.49 -1.11
C LEU A 459 -1.88 30.93 -1.07
N VAL A 460 -2.79 30.08 -0.59
CA VAL A 460 -4.20 30.44 -0.40
C VAL A 460 -4.35 31.60 0.61
N TYR A 461 -3.67 31.54 1.75
CA TYR A 461 -3.68 32.66 2.71
C TYR A 461 -3.04 33.93 2.15
N GLY A 462 -1.99 33.79 1.34
CA GLY A 462 -1.36 34.91 0.63
C GLY A 462 -2.32 35.59 -0.33
N MET A 463 -3.05 34.81 -1.14
CA MET A 463 -4.07 35.32 -2.06
C MET A 463 -5.26 35.97 -1.34
N MET A 464 -5.62 35.47 -0.15
CA MET A 464 -6.68 36.08 0.69
C MET A 464 -6.21 37.33 1.46
N GLY A 465 -4.91 37.68 1.39
CA GLY A 465 -4.35 38.83 2.10
C GLY A 465 -4.27 38.65 3.63
N SER A 466 -4.47 37.43 4.14
CA SER A 466 -4.48 37.13 5.58
C SER A 466 -3.23 36.37 6.05
N LEU A 467 -2.19 36.30 5.22
CA LEU A 467 -0.92 35.64 5.55
C LEU A 467 -0.10 36.54 6.49
N THR A 468 0.03 36.13 7.74
CA THR A 468 0.89 36.80 8.73
C THR A 468 1.91 35.83 9.30
N VAL A 469 3.06 36.36 9.75
CA VAL A 469 4.10 35.56 10.40
C VAL A 469 3.54 34.89 11.67
N ASP A 470 2.71 35.59 12.43
CA ASP A 470 2.05 35.05 13.63
C ASP A 470 1.15 33.86 13.30
N LEU A 471 0.41 33.90 12.18
CA LEU A 471 -0.42 32.77 11.74
C LEU A 471 0.44 31.55 11.41
N LEU A 472 1.60 31.75 10.79
CA LEU A 472 2.53 30.68 10.45
C LEU A 472 3.22 30.08 11.69
N LEU A 473 3.60 30.92 12.65
CA LEU A 473 4.12 30.46 13.94
C LEU A 473 3.07 29.64 14.69
N LEU A 474 1.84 30.14 14.75
CA LEU A 474 0.73 29.46 15.37
C LEU A 474 0.43 28.12 14.71
N ARG A 475 0.56 28.02 13.37
CA ARG A 475 0.46 26.74 12.65
C ARG A 475 1.49 25.74 13.16
N ILE A 476 2.73 26.17 13.37
CA ILE A 476 3.80 25.29 13.86
C ILE A 476 3.50 24.85 15.29
N GLU A 477 3.15 25.78 16.18
CA GLU A 477 2.83 25.53 17.58
C GLU A 477 1.67 24.54 17.73
N GLU A 478 0.54 24.83 17.10
CA GLU A 478 -0.66 23.98 17.14
C GLU A 478 -0.39 22.60 16.52
N THR A 479 0.36 22.54 15.42
CA THR A 479 0.70 21.25 14.79
C THR A 479 1.60 20.42 15.70
N MET A 480 2.63 21.02 16.31
CA MET A 480 3.51 20.38 17.27
C MET A 480 2.73 19.89 18.49
N LEU A 481 1.80 20.71 18.99
CA LEU A 481 0.95 20.37 20.12
C LEU A 481 0.07 19.16 19.83
N GLY A 482 -0.60 19.14 18.67
CA GLY A 482 -1.39 17.99 18.24
C GLY A 482 -0.54 16.73 18.04
N ALA A 483 0.66 16.87 17.46
CA ALA A 483 1.60 15.75 17.28
C ALA A 483 2.08 15.18 18.63
N ALA A 484 2.37 16.07 19.59
CA ALA A 484 2.78 15.69 20.95
C ALA A 484 1.65 15.00 21.71
N ALA A 485 0.43 15.55 21.68
CA ALA A 485 -0.76 14.95 22.30
C ALA A 485 -1.06 13.56 21.70
N GLY A 486 -1.02 13.43 20.38
CA GLY A 486 -1.23 12.15 19.70
C GLY A 486 -0.17 11.12 20.06
N THR A 487 1.11 11.52 20.07
CA THR A 487 2.21 10.65 20.47
C THR A 487 2.09 10.22 21.93
N PHE A 488 1.80 11.15 22.84
CA PHE A 488 1.63 10.86 24.26
C PHE A 488 0.54 9.80 24.50
N VAL A 489 -0.65 9.99 23.92
CA VAL A 489 -1.76 9.06 24.08
C VAL A 489 -1.45 7.69 23.46
N ALA A 490 -0.77 7.64 22.31
CA ALA A 490 -0.38 6.38 21.68
C ALA A 490 0.58 5.54 22.55
N PHE A 491 1.40 6.20 23.39
CA PHE A 491 2.34 5.52 24.29
C PHE A 491 1.74 5.17 25.64
N VAL A 492 0.81 5.98 26.15
CA VAL A 492 0.29 5.86 27.53
C VAL A 492 -1.05 5.13 27.60
N VAL A 493 -1.95 5.32 26.64
CA VAL A 493 -3.35 4.89 26.74
C VAL A 493 -3.61 3.70 25.83
N LEU A 494 -3.86 2.52 26.40
CA LEU A 494 -4.08 1.27 25.67
C LEU A 494 -3.03 1.01 24.57
N PRO A 495 -1.72 1.07 24.87
CA PRO A 495 -0.68 1.10 23.85
C PRO A 495 -0.71 -0.15 22.97
N SER A 496 -0.85 0.06 21.65
CA SER A 496 -0.62 -0.99 20.66
C SER A 496 0.89 -1.16 20.49
N ARG A 497 1.42 -2.23 21.11
CA ARG A 497 2.84 -2.56 20.99
C ARG A 497 3.16 -2.77 19.50
N THR A 498 4.13 -2.03 18.97
CA THR A 498 4.63 -2.21 17.59
C THR A 498 4.99 -3.66 17.30
N ARG A 499 5.51 -4.38 18.30
CA ARG A 499 5.80 -5.82 18.20
C ARG A 499 4.56 -6.69 18.10
N GLY A 500 3.44 -6.35 18.75
CA GLY A 500 2.25 -7.20 18.77
C GLY A 500 1.63 -7.46 17.39
N ALA A 501 1.64 -6.46 16.50
CA ALA A 501 1.21 -6.66 15.11
C ALA A 501 2.16 -7.59 14.34
N LEU A 502 3.46 -7.47 14.59
CA LEU A 502 4.48 -8.34 14.01
C LEU A 502 4.39 -9.76 14.59
N ASP A 503 4.16 -9.92 15.89
CA ASP A 503 3.97 -11.21 16.56
C ASP A 503 2.74 -11.94 16.00
N MET A 504 1.63 -11.24 15.80
CA MET A 504 0.44 -11.80 15.15
C MET A 504 0.71 -12.22 13.70
N ALA A 505 1.44 -11.41 12.93
CA ALA A 505 1.74 -11.73 11.54
C ALA A 505 2.72 -12.91 11.42
N VAL A 506 3.74 -12.98 12.29
CA VAL A 506 4.65 -14.12 12.41
C VAL A 506 3.89 -15.39 12.81
N GLY A 507 2.99 -15.29 13.79
CA GLY A 507 2.15 -16.40 14.22
C GLY A 507 1.24 -16.92 13.09
N LYS A 508 0.62 -16.03 12.31
CA LYS A 508 -0.16 -16.40 11.13
C LYS A 508 0.69 -17.11 10.07
N TRP A 509 1.91 -16.65 9.84
CA TRP A 509 2.82 -17.29 8.87
C TRP A 509 3.23 -18.69 9.32
N PHE A 510 3.63 -18.87 10.59
CA PHE A 510 3.95 -20.20 11.12
C PHE A 510 2.74 -21.14 11.12
N SER A 511 1.55 -20.65 11.46
CA SER A 511 0.32 -21.44 11.39
C SER A 511 -0.01 -21.86 9.95
N ALA A 512 0.18 -20.97 8.97
CA ALA A 512 -0.01 -21.32 7.56
C ALA A 512 1.02 -22.36 7.07
N LEU A 513 2.27 -22.28 7.54
CA LEU A 513 3.30 -23.27 7.23
C LEU A 513 3.01 -24.62 7.88
N GLU A 514 2.55 -24.62 9.13
CA GLU A 514 2.13 -25.82 9.87
C GLU A 514 0.97 -26.53 9.15
N GLU A 515 -0.04 -25.78 8.72
CA GLU A 515 -1.16 -26.33 7.93
C GLU A 515 -0.68 -26.94 6.60
N LEU A 516 0.23 -26.27 5.89
CA LEU A 516 0.78 -26.77 4.63
C LEU A 516 1.59 -28.06 4.84
N LEU A 517 2.48 -28.09 5.83
CA LEU A 517 3.28 -29.27 6.17
C LEU A 517 2.39 -30.42 6.66
N GLY A 518 1.37 -30.13 7.48
CA GLY A 518 0.38 -31.10 7.92
C GLY A 518 -0.42 -31.70 6.76
N ALA A 519 -0.86 -30.86 5.82
CA ALA A 519 -1.54 -31.31 4.59
C ALA A 519 -0.61 -32.16 3.70
N ALA A 520 0.68 -31.81 3.62
CA ALA A 520 1.67 -32.59 2.89
C ALA A 520 1.90 -33.96 3.54
N GLY A 521 1.97 -34.02 4.88
CA GLY A 521 2.09 -35.27 5.63
C GLY A 521 0.85 -36.16 5.50
N ALA A 522 -0.33 -35.57 5.40
CA ALA A 522 -1.59 -36.27 5.15
C ALA A 522 -1.77 -36.78 3.70
N LYS A 523 -0.81 -36.51 2.81
CA LYS A 523 -0.87 -36.85 1.37
C LYS A 523 -2.11 -36.29 0.67
N ASN A 524 -2.51 -35.07 1.01
CA ASN A 524 -3.61 -34.40 0.31
C ASN A 524 -3.25 -34.12 -1.15
N ALA A 525 -4.25 -33.96 -2.01
CA ALA A 525 -4.06 -33.70 -3.44
C ALA A 525 -3.23 -32.41 -3.70
N THR A 526 -2.46 -32.40 -4.80
CA THR A 526 -1.60 -31.29 -5.21
C THR A 526 -2.33 -29.94 -5.21
N ASP A 527 -3.58 -29.90 -5.68
CA ASP A 527 -4.41 -28.68 -5.72
C ASP A 527 -4.64 -28.08 -4.32
N SER A 528 -4.82 -28.94 -3.31
CA SER A 528 -5.02 -28.49 -1.92
C SER A 528 -3.72 -27.94 -1.30
N LEU A 529 -2.57 -28.55 -1.62
CA LEU A 529 -1.26 -28.09 -1.17
C LEU A 529 -0.90 -26.75 -1.82
N ILE A 530 -1.26 -26.56 -3.08
CA ILE A 530 -1.13 -25.28 -3.76
C ILE A 530 -1.97 -24.21 -3.03
N ALA A 531 -3.22 -24.51 -2.65
CA ALA A 531 -4.06 -23.58 -1.88
C ALA A 531 -3.44 -23.22 -0.50
N PHE A 532 -2.90 -24.20 0.22
CA PHE A 532 -2.17 -23.95 1.48
C PHE A 532 -0.89 -23.13 1.25
N SER A 533 -0.17 -23.33 0.14
CA SER A 533 1.01 -22.54 -0.21
C SER A 533 0.65 -21.08 -0.52
N GLN A 534 -0.51 -20.82 -1.14
CA GLN A 534 -1.02 -19.46 -1.36
C GLN A 534 -1.44 -18.78 -0.06
N LYS A 535 -1.98 -19.55 0.91
CA LYS A 535 -2.26 -19.05 2.27
C LYS A 535 -0.97 -18.62 2.97
N LEU A 536 0.12 -19.39 2.81
CA LEU A 536 1.45 -19.03 3.31
C LEU A 536 1.98 -17.75 2.65
N ASP A 537 1.80 -17.58 1.34
CA ASP A 537 2.17 -16.34 0.61
C ASP A 537 1.40 -15.11 1.09
N ALA A 538 0.10 -15.26 1.33
CA ALA A 538 -0.72 -14.21 1.91
C ALA A 538 -0.20 -13.81 3.30
N ALA A 539 0.12 -14.80 4.15
CA ALA A 539 0.69 -14.57 5.46
C ALA A 539 2.08 -13.90 5.39
N TYR A 540 2.92 -14.23 4.39
CA TYR A 540 4.20 -13.57 4.18
C TYR A 540 4.02 -12.09 3.81
N ARG A 541 3.03 -11.75 2.97
CA ARG A 541 2.72 -10.35 2.61
C ARG A 541 2.23 -9.55 3.82
N ASP A 542 1.40 -10.16 4.68
CA ASP A 542 0.98 -9.57 5.95
C ASP A 542 2.18 -9.33 6.88
N LEU A 543 3.08 -10.32 6.98
CA LEU A 543 4.32 -10.23 7.75
C LEU A 543 5.24 -9.11 7.23
N ALA A 544 5.48 -9.04 5.92
CA ALA A 544 6.28 -8.00 5.31
C ALA A 544 5.69 -6.60 5.58
N THR A 545 4.36 -6.47 5.56
CA THR A 545 3.66 -5.22 5.87
C THR A 545 3.79 -4.85 7.36
N ALA A 546 3.65 -5.82 8.26
CA ALA A 546 3.80 -5.63 9.71
C ALA A 546 5.26 -5.33 10.12
N ALA A 547 6.24 -5.79 9.34
CA ALA A 547 7.67 -5.56 9.59
C ALA A 547 8.17 -4.19 9.08
N ARG A 548 7.44 -3.53 8.16
CA ARG A 548 7.83 -2.22 7.59
C ARG A 548 8.21 -1.15 8.63
N PRO A 549 7.48 -0.95 9.74
CA PRO A 549 7.79 0.10 10.72
C PRO A 549 9.15 -0.04 11.40
N PHE A 550 9.67 -1.26 11.43
CA PHE A 550 10.94 -1.54 12.08
C PHE A 550 12.12 -1.32 11.12
N GLY A 551 11.89 -1.35 9.80
CA GLY A 551 12.93 -1.19 8.80
C GLY A 551 13.36 0.28 8.67
N THR A 552 14.66 0.55 8.65
CA THR A 552 15.18 1.85 8.23
C THR A 552 14.79 2.11 6.77
N SER A 553 14.47 3.37 6.43
CA SER A 553 13.97 3.79 5.12
C SER A 553 14.70 3.08 3.97
N TRP A 554 13.92 2.30 3.21
CA TRP A 554 14.35 1.43 2.12
C TRP A 554 15.25 2.09 1.06
N SER A 555 15.31 3.43 1.01
CA SER A 555 16.00 4.24 0.00
C SER A 555 17.39 4.75 0.39
N ILE A 556 17.86 4.61 1.64
CA ILE A 556 19.07 5.32 2.11
C ILE A 556 20.26 4.40 2.47
N VAL A 557 20.03 3.09 2.66
CA VAL A 557 21.08 2.19 3.16
C VAL A 557 21.48 1.15 2.12
N THR A 558 22.76 1.17 1.75
CA THR A 558 23.40 0.26 0.77
C THR A 558 23.59 -1.17 1.27
N LYS A 559 23.37 -1.45 2.56
CA LYS A 559 23.38 -2.79 3.16
C LYS A 559 21.96 -3.19 3.59
N PRO A 560 21.48 -4.42 3.29
CA PRO A 560 20.18 -4.88 3.79
C PRO A 560 20.24 -4.95 5.32
N GLY A 561 19.50 -4.07 6.00
CA GLY A 561 19.37 -4.09 7.46
C GLY A 561 18.78 -5.40 7.99
N HIS A 562 18.92 -5.67 9.28
CA HIS A 562 18.53 -6.93 9.94
C HIS A 562 17.12 -7.41 9.56
N ILE A 563 16.16 -6.48 9.43
CA ILE A 563 14.77 -6.80 9.09
C ILE A 563 14.61 -7.27 7.64
N ARG A 564 15.35 -6.66 6.69
CA ARG A 564 15.37 -7.14 5.30
C ARG A 564 15.95 -8.55 5.21
N GLN A 565 16.98 -8.84 6.00
CA GLN A 565 17.58 -10.18 6.04
C GLN A 565 16.60 -11.22 6.62
N THR A 566 15.91 -10.89 7.72
CA THR A 566 14.89 -11.78 8.29
C THR A 566 13.72 -11.99 7.32
N LEU A 567 13.23 -10.94 6.66
CA LEU A 567 12.19 -11.07 5.63
C LEU A 567 12.66 -11.92 4.43
N ALA A 568 13.94 -11.87 4.08
CA ALA A 568 14.50 -12.73 3.03
C ALA A 568 14.50 -14.21 3.44
N ILE A 569 14.72 -14.52 4.72
CA ILE A 569 14.62 -15.90 5.22
C ILE A 569 13.18 -16.40 5.16
N PHE A 570 12.21 -15.60 5.61
CA PHE A 570 10.79 -15.95 5.49
C PHE A 570 10.34 -16.09 4.03
N LEU A 571 10.84 -15.24 3.12
CA LEU A 571 10.60 -15.34 1.68
C LEU A 571 11.18 -16.64 1.11
N ALA A 572 12.43 -16.96 1.46
CA ALA A 572 13.08 -18.18 1.01
C ALA A 572 12.33 -19.43 1.51
N ALA A 573 11.94 -19.47 2.79
CA ALA A 573 11.15 -20.57 3.33
C ALA A 573 9.78 -20.71 2.63
N THR A 574 9.12 -19.58 2.35
CA THR A 574 7.86 -19.54 1.59
C THR A 574 8.04 -20.05 0.16
N TYR A 575 9.15 -19.68 -0.47
CA TYR A 575 9.52 -20.18 -1.79
C TYR A 575 9.73 -21.71 -1.79
N TRP A 576 10.54 -22.24 -0.87
CA TRP A 576 10.81 -23.68 -0.80
C TRP A 576 9.57 -24.50 -0.43
N ALA A 577 8.69 -23.95 0.42
CA ALA A 577 7.39 -24.54 0.73
C ALA A 577 6.49 -24.69 -0.51
N ARG A 578 6.61 -23.76 -1.47
CA ARG A 578 5.88 -23.83 -2.73
C ARG A 578 6.47 -24.83 -3.71
N VAL A 579 7.80 -24.86 -3.84
CA VAL A 579 8.50 -25.89 -4.62
C VAL A 579 8.09 -27.28 -4.11
N MET A 580 8.01 -27.44 -2.78
CA MET A 580 7.50 -28.66 -2.16
C MET A 580 6.06 -28.98 -2.57
N ALA A 581 5.16 -28.00 -2.51
CA ALA A 581 3.74 -28.18 -2.83
C ALA A 581 3.50 -28.57 -4.30
N ARG A 582 4.31 -28.04 -5.22
CA ARG A 582 4.19 -28.28 -6.67
C ARG A 582 4.65 -29.68 -7.09
N ASP A 583 5.71 -30.20 -6.47
CA ASP A 583 6.37 -31.44 -6.90
C ASP A 583 5.99 -32.66 -6.02
N GLN A 584 4.79 -32.66 -5.40
CA GLN A 584 4.42 -33.68 -4.44
C GLN A 584 4.13 -35.07 -5.05
N GLU A 585 3.73 -35.14 -6.32
CA GLU A 585 3.52 -36.43 -7.02
C GLU A 585 4.81 -37.26 -7.12
N ALA A 586 5.98 -36.63 -7.19
CA ALA A 586 7.28 -37.30 -7.13
C ALA A 586 7.72 -37.70 -5.69
N ALA A 587 7.09 -37.12 -4.67
CA ALA A 587 7.35 -37.40 -3.24
C ALA A 587 6.75 -38.72 -2.76
N ALA A 588 5.64 -39.13 -3.38
CA ALA A 588 4.83 -40.25 -2.92
C ALA A 588 5.58 -41.61 -2.94
N SER A 589 6.72 -41.66 -3.65
CA SER A 589 7.63 -42.80 -3.76
C SER A 589 8.76 -42.84 -2.71
N ASP A 590 8.93 -41.82 -1.85
CA ASP A 590 10.06 -41.75 -0.90
C ASP A 590 9.63 -42.04 0.55
N VAL A 591 10.27 -43.03 1.18
CA VAL A 591 9.92 -43.56 2.52
C VAL A 591 10.39 -42.62 3.65
N GLU A 592 11.31 -41.69 3.36
CA GLU A 592 11.87 -40.76 4.34
C GLU A 592 11.11 -39.43 4.46
N SER A 593 10.29 -39.06 3.47
CA SER A 593 9.57 -37.77 3.46
C SER A 593 8.64 -37.54 4.66
N PRO A 594 7.90 -38.54 5.18
CA PRO A 594 7.04 -38.33 6.37
C PRO A 594 7.85 -37.95 7.62
N LYS A 595 9.04 -38.54 7.80
CA LYS A 595 9.91 -38.25 8.94
C LYS A 595 10.49 -36.84 8.88
N LEU A 596 10.81 -36.37 7.68
CA LEU A 596 11.26 -35.00 7.45
C LEU A 596 10.14 -33.98 7.73
N ILE A 597 8.91 -34.27 7.30
CA ILE A 597 7.74 -33.43 7.58
C ILE A 597 7.48 -33.32 9.10
N ASP A 598 7.52 -34.43 9.83
CA ASP A 598 7.36 -34.43 11.28
C ASP A 598 8.46 -33.63 12.00
N ALA A 599 9.71 -33.74 11.54
CA ALA A 599 10.82 -32.98 12.09
C ALA A 599 10.66 -31.47 11.86
N GLU A 600 10.19 -31.07 10.68
CA GLU A 600 9.93 -29.66 10.35
C GLU A 600 8.70 -29.12 11.09
N LEU A 601 7.64 -29.91 11.27
CA LEU A 601 6.47 -29.53 12.09
C LEU A 601 6.89 -29.21 13.54
N GLN A 602 7.68 -30.09 14.17
CA GLN A 602 8.20 -29.85 15.52
C GLN A 602 9.04 -28.56 15.59
N ARG A 603 9.86 -28.31 14.56
CA ARG A 603 10.68 -27.11 14.45
C ARG A 603 9.82 -25.86 14.32
N VAL A 604 8.80 -25.88 13.48
CA VAL A 604 7.82 -24.79 13.33
C VAL A 604 7.13 -24.48 14.65
N THR A 605 6.66 -25.49 15.39
CA THR A 605 6.03 -25.29 16.70
C THR A 605 6.98 -24.66 17.71
N LEU A 606 8.27 -25.03 17.70
CA LEU A 606 9.27 -24.43 18.59
C LEU A 606 9.61 -22.98 18.22
N LEU A 607 9.79 -22.70 16.93
CA LEU A 607 10.11 -21.35 16.44
C LEU A 607 8.93 -20.38 16.61
N ALA A 608 7.70 -20.86 16.43
CA ALA A 608 6.48 -20.07 16.60
C ALA A 608 6.35 -19.50 18.03
N LYS A 609 6.82 -20.23 19.05
CA LYS A 609 6.82 -19.76 20.45
C LYS A 609 7.69 -18.53 20.67
N ARG A 610 8.72 -18.31 19.85
CA ARG A 610 9.65 -17.18 19.94
C ARG A 610 9.14 -15.92 19.23
N GLN A 611 7.99 -16.00 18.54
CA GLN A 611 7.30 -14.87 17.91
C GLN A 611 8.25 -13.98 17.07
N SER A 612 8.14 -12.66 17.15
CA SER A 612 8.95 -11.72 16.36
C SER A 612 10.40 -11.53 16.84
N GLU A 613 10.88 -12.30 17.82
CA GLU A 613 12.26 -12.17 18.32
C GLU A 613 13.30 -12.29 17.21
N CYS A 614 13.06 -13.13 16.20
CA CYS A 614 13.92 -13.30 15.02
C CYS A 614 14.22 -12.01 14.24
N PHE A 615 13.43 -10.93 14.42
CA PHE A 615 13.68 -9.62 13.81
C PHE A 615 14.65 -8.75 14.61
N PHE A 616 14.94 -9.11 15.87
CA PHE A 616 15.72 -8.30 16.81
C PHE A 616 17.00 -9.00 17.31
N VAL A 617 17.33 -10.17 16.77
CA VAL A 617 18.56 -10.89 17.10
C VAL A 617 19.70 -10.39 16.22
N ASP A 618 20.80 -9.97 16.86
CA ASP A 618 22.03 -9.58 16.17
C ASP A 618 22.69 -10.81 15.55
N ARG A 619 22.52 -10.96 14.23
CA ARG A 619 23.20 -12.02 13.47
C ARG A 619 24.61 -11.56 13.15
N LYS A 620 25.61 -12.29 13.62
CA LYS A 620 26.92 -12.28 12.96
C LYS A 620 26.70 -12.87 11.57
N THR A 621 27.14 -12.18 10.51
CA THR A 621 27.22 -12.73 9.17
C THR A 621 28.16 -13.94 9.21
N GLY A 622 27.60 -15.12 9.49
CA GLY A 622 28.29 -16.38 9.32
C GLY A 622 28.68 -16.47 7.85
N GLY A 623 29.97 -16.63 7.58
CA GLY A 623 30.47 -16.86 6.23
C GLY A 623 29.67 -17.98 5.59
N THR A 624 29.38 -17.82 4.30
CA THR A 624 28.73 -18.81 3.44
C THR A 624 29.25 -20.20 3.81
N PRO A 625 28.48 -21.08 4.48
CA PRO A 625 28.93 -22.44 4.62
C PRO A 625 28.96 -22.99 3.21
N GLY A 626 30.15 -23.34 2.73
CA GLY A 626 30.41 -23.92 1.43
C GLY A 626 29.83 -25.33 1.32
N ARG A 627 28.54 -25.50 1.62
CA ARG A 627 27.79 -26.71 1.28
C ARG A 627 27.17 -26.45 -0.08
N ARG A 628 27.92 -26.78 -1.13
CA ARG A 628 27.37 -26.97 -2.47
C ARG A 628 26.32 -28.07 -2.35
N LEU A 629 25.06 -27.68 -2.35
CA LEU A 629 23.96 -28.63 -2.46
C LEU A 629 23.75 -28.86 -3.96
N PRO A 630 23.90 -30.09 -4.44
CA PRO A 630 23.62 -30.40 -5.83
C PRO A 630 22.12 -30.16 -6.06
N LEU A 631 21.78 -29.23 -6.96
CA LEU A 631 20.40 -28.98 -7.39
C LEU A 631 19.85 -30.14 -8.25
N SER A 632 20.65 -31.19 -8.46
CA SER A 632 20.33 -32.38 -9.27
C SER A 632 19.27 -33.32 -8.69
N ARG A 633 18.59 -32.95 -7.60
CA ARG A 633 17.38 -33.62 -7.10
C ARG A 633 16.20 -32.65 -7.08
N ALA A 634 15.68 -32.30 -8.25
CA ALA A 634 14.42 -31.58 -8.37
C ALA A 634 13.29 -32.43 -7.75
N GLY A 635 12.61 -31.91 -6.74
CA GLY A 635 11.47 -32.57 -6.12
C GLY A 635 11.11 -32.03 -4.72
N SER A 636 9.96 -32.45 -4.24
CA SER A 636 9.40 -32.13 -2.91
C SER A 636 10.38 -32.25 -1.73
N ARG A 637 11.30 -33.22 -1.80
CA ARG A 637 12.33 -33.47 -0.79
C ARG A 637 13.33 -32.33 -0.68
N LEU A 638 13.80 -31.79 -1.80
CA LEU A 638 14.69 -30.62 -1.80
C LEU A 638 13.97 -29.42 -1.18
N GLY A 639 12.69 -29.24 -1.50
CA GLY A 639 11.84 -28.23 -0.86
C GLY A 639 11.83 -28.37 0.67
N LEU A 640 11.57 -29.58 1.19
CA LEU A 640 11.56 -29.87 2.63
C LEU A 640 12.91 -29.61 3.30
N GLU A 641 14.01 -30.10 2.73
CA GLU A 641 15.36 -29.91 3.26
C GLU A 641 15.75 -28.41 3.29
N MET A 642 15.32 -27.66 2.27
CA MET A 642 15.59 -26.23 2.16
C MET A 642 14.72 -25.39 3.11
N ILE A 643 13.46 -25.78 3.38
CA ILE A 643 12.65 -25.17 4.45
C ILE A 643 13.37 -25.30 5.78
N GLY A 644 13.84 -26.51 6.13
CA GLY A 644 14.59 -26.73 7.36
C GLY A 644 15.84 -25.87 7.46
N SER A 645 16.67 -25.89 6.41
CA SER A 645 17.93 -25.12 6.38
C SER A 645 17.72 -23.60 6.40
N THR A 646 16.59 -23.11 5.88
CA THR A 646 16.26 -21.67 5.90
C THR A 646 15.71 -21.25 7.26
N LEU A 647 14.83 -22.06 7.88
CA LEU A 647 14.31 -21.80 9.22
C LEU A 647 15.41 -21.79 10.29
N GLU A 648 16.44 -22.63 10.17
CA GLU A 648 17.64 -22.60 11.04
C GLU A 648 18.35 -21.25 11.04
N ARG A 649 18.29 -20.51 9.92
CA ARG A 649 18.93 -19.18 9.81
C ARG A 649 18.21 -18.10 10.59
N LEU A 650 16.95 -18.32 11.02
CA LEU A 650 16.19 -17.31 11.78
C LEU A 650 16.89 -16.94 13.09
N TYR A 651 17.55 -17.90 13.74
CA TYR A 651 18.22 -17.75 15.05
C TYR A 651 19.68 -18.24 15.06
N ALA A 652 20.36 -18.23 13.91
CA ALA A 652 21.75 -18.71 13.82
C ALA A 652 22.68 -17.97 14.81
N GLY A 653 23.22 -18.71 15.79
CA GLY A 653 24.13 -18.19 16.82
C GLY A 653 23.49 -17.80 18.16
N ALA A 654 22.22 -18.14 18.40
CA ALA A 654 21.55 -17.99 19.71
C ALA A 654 21.72 -19.23 20.61
#